data_AF-A0AAF0M3P5-F1
#
_entry.id   AF-A0AAF0M3P5-F1
#
_cell.length_a   1.000
_cell.length_b   1.000
_cell.length_c   1.000
_cell.angle_alpha   90.00
_cell.angle_beta   90.00
_cell.angle_gamma   90.00
#
_symmetry.space_group_name_H-M   'P 1'
#
loop_
_entity.id
_entity.type
_entity.pdbx_description
1 polymer ?
#
loop_
_entity_poly.entity_id
_entity_poly.type
_entity_poly.pdbx_seq_one_letter_code
_entity_poly.pdbx_strand_id
1 'polypeptide(L)'
;MRQLGARVVAFLMVIGVLLLGGALPANAATSTPTAAATSTPTKAPSTAPTGAVDPPTGRTWFGPDLDWGSDAPDGYEGRLGATPSMYGVEIAYPVDGRAEQQFLRSTRAAAAQGAVLVVSLVPDESLGSLTTADARHANTLFERAHRQYDTQLLVRFAPQMNGTWVRWGQQPTQFVRAFRTVAKQVHAGDSDARMVWSPSYGAGYPFGSSAGRLADLSATDTEKLDTNGDGRLTAADDPYEPYWPGASSVDWVGLSIFFFGKGKATEAAGRDVPLTRNDVPASDEVAQRFAERWGYDQQQPRSFVDRFAVDRDRPMLLDTGALYDHSLGGAGELQVKQSWWRQVFAEVRETPEIRGVTYIEANRREPEAGNRVADWRFAKAPGIAGSFRTDLQDADQFVFGPVTDRVTPQQGAAATNQQLDTGGDQMAWIVWLAAGLALVFVVSGLVGRLVPSWRYPDDGKPGRDLRLDLFRGFIILAVVITHIEVSGPYSYLTLHAVGAITGAEMFVFLSGMVLGMVYPLGIARFGEWASAIGAWKRARKQYLVTLAVILIVFALSFVPLLNTDAITTFTDRGTGLDGVQAEGRVYDLYPNAMQLLAYPPPWYAIRQFLLLEMGPWPFNIMGLFVVLSLFIPVFMWVIRRGYWWALLVVSWALYVFQAVNPDFKPLNSQFDAVFPLLTWQVVFTHGLVLGYYRRQITRALTGRLGKVLIGVLICGYAAFLVYVWAGDRFDFTPTPFPATMYQDLYNTAYQRVDLQWGRLIDIAFFAIVSYAILTVFWKPVNAVIGWLWIPLGQASLYVFVWQVFFALVIASLPLDYGNVWIGTAVHTALILLSWYMIRRKFLFSVIPR
;
A
#
# COMPACT_ATOMS: atom_id res chain seq x y z
N MET A 1 47.09 -6.22 33.48
CA MET A 1 47.52 -6.04 32.07
C MET A 1 47.16 -7.23 31.16
N ARG A 2 47.47 -8.50 31.50
CA ARG A 2 47.13 -9.67 30.65
C ARG A 2 45.63 -9.84 30.32
N GLN A 3 44.71 -9.55 31.26
CA GLN A 3 43.27 -9.58 30.99
C GLN A 3 42.77 -8.41 30.13
N LEU A 4 43.43 -7.24 30.20
CA LEU A 4 43.08 -6.07 29.39
C LEU A 4 43.52 -6.26 27.94
N GLY A 5 44.74 -6.79 27.73
CA GLY A 5 45.24 -7.15 26.39
C GLY A 5 44.40 -8.25 25.72
N ALA A 6 43.96 -9.27 26.47
CA ALA A 6 43.04 -10.28 25.94
C ALA A 6 41.66 -9.70 25.57
N ARG A 7 41.16 -8.72 26.34
CA ARG A 7 39.91 -8.00 26.03
C ARG A 7 40.05 -7.09 24.83
N VAL A 8 41.18 -6.41 24.66
CA VAL A 8 41.46 -5.55 23.49
C VAL A 8 41.66 -6.39 22.23
N VAL A 9 42.38 -7.50 22.28
CA VAL A 9 42.53 -8.41 21.12
C VAL A 9 41.20 -9.08 20.77
N ALA A 10 40.42 -9.50 21.77
CA ALA A 10 39.06 -10.00 21.56
C ALA A 10 38.13 -8.95 20.96
N PHE A 11 38.21 -7.71 21.46
CA PHE A 11 37.43 -6.59 20.98
C PHE A 11 37.85 -6.21 19.55
N LEU A 12 39.14 -6.14 19.24
CA LEU A 12 39.69 -5.90 17.90
C LEU A 12 39.46 -7.08 16.94
N MET A 13 39.29 -8.31 17.42
CA MET A 13 38.91 -9.46 16.60
C MET A 13 37.39 -9.52 16.38
N VAL A 14 36.56 -9.16 17.37
CA VAL A 14 35.11 -9.03 17.19
C VAL A 14 34.82 -7.85 16.27
N ILE A 15 35.47 -6.71 16.52
CA ILE A 15 35.49 -5.57 15.62
C ILE A 15 36.13 -5.95 14.29
N GLY A 16 37.22 -6.70 14.24
CA GLY A 16 37.82 -7.15 12.97
C GLY A 16 36.91 -8.08 12.18
N VAL A 17 36.17 -8.97 12.83
CA VAL A 17 35.13 -9.81 12.20
C VAL A 17 33.91 -8.99 11.78
N LEU A 18 33.61 -7.89 12.49
CA LEU A 18 32.54 -6.94 12.15
C LEU A 18 32.98 -5.83 11.14
N LEU A 19 34.28 -5.51 11.06
CA LEU A 19 34.91 -4.44 10.26
C LEU A 19 35.71 -4.98 9.07
N LEU A 20 35.94 -6.29 8.94
CA LEU A 20 36.46 -6.87 7.68
C LEU A 20 35.43 -6.76 6.55
N GLY A 21 34.20 -6.28 6.84
CA GLY A 21 33.27 -5.67 5.88
C GLY A 21 33.43 -4.15 5.74
N GLY A 22 34.58 -3.58 6.07
CA GLY A 22 34.84 -2.13 6.10
C GLY A 22 36.29 -1.75 5.79
N ALA A 23 37.07 -2.64 5.14
CA ALA A 23 38.32 -2.24 4.52
C ALA A 23 37.98 -1.42 3.26
N LEU A 24 38.15 -0.10 3.36
CA LEU A 24 38.10 0.85 2.26
C LEU A 24 38.75 0.28 0.99
N PRO A 25 38.11 0.30 -0.19
CA PRO A 25 38.89 0.42 -1.40
C PRO A 25 39.62 1.77 -1.28
N ALA A 26 40.93 1.70 -1.06
CA ALA A 26 41.84 2.83 -1.23
C ALA A 26 41.76 3.26 -2.70
N ASN A 27 40.77 4.09 -3.03
CA ASN A 27 40.67 4.99 -4.18
C ASN A 27 39.42 5.89 -4.15
N ALA A 28 38.81 6.12 -2.98
CA ALA A 28 37.84 7.21 -2.78
C ALA A 28 38.56 8.56 -2.54
N ALA A 29 39.50 8.90 -3.41
CA ALA A 29 40.19 10.19 -3.41
C ALA A 29 40.53 10.57 -4.84
N THR A 30 39.50 10.90 -5.62
CA THR A 30 39.46 11.88 -6.73
C THR A 30 38.24 11.60 -7.61
N SER A 31 37.07 12.07 -7.17
CA SER A 31 36.00 12.40 -8.11
C SER A 31 35.76 13.90 -8.02
N THR A 32 36.47 14.64 -8.85
CA THR A 32 36.06 15.97 -9.31
C THR A 32 34.60 15.90 -9.78
N PRO A 33 33.78 16.95 -9.54
CA PRO A 33 32.41 16.96 -10.01
C PRO A 33 32.44 17.04 -11.54
N THR A 34 32.32 15.90 -12.21
CA THR A 34 32.19 15.89 -13.66
C THR A 34 30.74 16.23 -13.96
N ALA A 35 30.57 17.37 -14.62
CA ALA A 35 29.30 17.86 -15.10
C ALA A 35 28.46 16.74 -15.72
N ALA A 36 27.16 16.78 -15.44
CA ALA A 36 26.14 15.97 -16.09
C ALA A 36 26.39 15.94 -17.61
N ALA A 37 26.95 14.82 -18.10
CA ALA A 37 26.90 14.50 -19.50
C ALA A 37 25.44 14.22 -19.83
N THR A 38 24.86 15.16 -20.56
CA THR A 38 23.56 15.10 -21.20
C THR A 38 23.59 13.94 -22.19
N SER A 39 23.38 12.72 -21.70
CA SER A 39 22.92 11.62 -22.52
C SER A 39 21.41 11.76 -22.58
N THR A 40 20.95 12.37 -23.67
CA THR A 40 19.55 12.35 -24.06
C THR A 40 19.11 10.88 -24.06
N PRO A 41 18.17 10.46 -23.19
CA PRO A 41 17.63 9.12 -23.31
C PRO A 41 16.90 9.09 -24.65
N THR A 42 17.40 8.26 -25.58
CA THR A 42 16.67 7.95 -26.80
C THR A 42 15.41 7.24 -26.36
N LYS A 43 14.31 8.00 -26.36
CA LYS A 43 12.95 7.55 -26.07
C LYS A 43 12.64 6.39 -27.02
N ALA A 44 12.78 5.16 -26.53
CA ALA A 44 12.16 4.01 -27.17
C ALA A 44 10.65 4.30 -27.19
N PRO A 45 9.94 4.05 -28.31
CA PRO A 45 8.58 4.52 -28.49
C PRO A 45 7.65 3.79 -27.52
N SER A 46 7.24 4.49 -26.46
CA SER A 46 6.11 4.11 -25.62
C SER A 46 4.86 4.11 -26.48
N THR A 47 4.25 2.93 -26.66
CA THR A 47 2.94 2.78 -27.28
C THR A 47 1.90 2.57 -26.19
N ALA A 48 1.58 3.64 -25.45
CA ALA A 48 0.35 3.83 -24.67
C ALA A 48 0.19 5.34 -24.38
N PRO A 49 -1.02 5.92 -24.46
CA PRO A 49 -1.21 7.36 -24.59
C PRO A 49 -1.02 8.09 -23.26
N THR A 50 0.00 8.94 -23.18
CA THR A 50 0.15 9.97 -22.14
C THR A 50 -0.80 11.14 -22.44
N GLY A 51 -2.07 10.96 -22.10
CA GLY A 51 -3.08 12.02 -22.20
C GLY A 51 -4.33 11.65 -21.42
N ALA A 52 -5.02 12.66 -20.91
CA ALA A 52 -6.27 12.53 -20.16
C ALA A 52 -7.24 11.56 -20.88
N VAL A 53 -7.62 10.48 -20.20
CA VAL A 53 -8.49 9.43 -20.74
C VAL A 53 -9.88 10.01 -20.99
N ASP A 54 -10.51 9.55 -22.06
CA ASP A 54 -11.93 9.78 -22.31
C ASP A 54 -12.62 8.43 -22.44
N PRO A 55 -13.92 8.34 -22.12
CA PRO A 55 -14.68 7.16 -22.49
C PRO A 55 -14.57 6.96 -24.01
N PRO A 56 -14.60 5.71 -24.52
CA PRO A 56 -14.59 5.46 -25.96
C PRO A 56 -15.70 6.23 -26.69
N THR A 57 -15.50 6.56 -27.97
CA THR A 57 -16.51 7.30 -28.76
C THR A 57 -17.88 6.60 -28.72
N GLY A 58 -18.93 7.34 -28.36
CA GLY A 58 -20.29 6.80 -28.23
C GLY A 58 -20.50 5.92 -27.00
N ARG A 59 -19.62 5.98 -26.00
CA ARG A 59 -19.76 5.28 -24.72
C ARG A 59 -19.72 6.28 -23.56
N THR A 60 -20.27 5.86 -22.42
CA THR A 60 -20.49 6.69 -21.24
C THR A 60 -19.90 6.02 -20.00
N TRP A 61 -19.13 6.77 -19.23
CA TRP A 61 -18.72 6.32 -17.89
C TRP A 61 -19.91 6.36 -16.92
N PHE A 62 -20.00 5.39 -16.03
CA PHE A 62 -20.93 5.43 -14.91
C PHE A 62 -20.19 5.23 -13.58
N GLY A 63 -20.78 5.79 -12.54
CA GLY A 63 -20.23 5.68 -11.20
C GLY A 63 -21.16 6.12 -10.09
N PRO A 64 -20.97 5.62 -8.87
CA PRO A 64 -21.68 6.12 -7.71
C PRO A 64 -21.01 7.38 -7.14
N ASP A 65 -21.81 8.37 -6.72
CA ASP A 65 -21.40 9.40 -5.76
C ASP A 65 -21.58 8.80 -4.36
N LEU A 66 -20.49 8.25 -3.81
CA LEU A 66 -20.52 7.44 -2.61
C LEU A 66 -20.57 8.29 -1.35
N ASP A 67 -21.31 7.82 -0.36
CA ASP A 67 -21.04 8.19 1.02
C ASP A 67 -19.78 7.45 1.52
N TRP A 68 -18.61 8.07 1.32
CA TRP A 68 -17.30 7.54 1.72
C TRP A 68 -17.14 7.31 3.23
N GLY A 69 -18.04 7.86 4.05
CA GLY A 69 -18.09 7.58 5.48
C GLY A 69 -18.69 6.21 5.80
N SER A 70 -19.58 5.69 4.95
CA SER A 70 -20.31 4.45 5.18
C SER A 70 -20.03 3.35 4.14
N ASP A 71 -19.36 3.67 3.03
CA ASP A 71 -19.08 2.73 1.94
C ASP A 71 -17.70 2.96 1.29
N ALA A 72 -17.32 2.07 0.37
CA ALA A 72 -16.11 2.20 -0.45
C ALA A 72 -16.26 1.47 -1.80
N PRO A 73 -15.35 1.74 -2.77
CA PRO A 73 -15.34 1.09 -4.07
C PRO A 73 -15.54 -0.43 -4.03
N ASP A 74 -14.78 -1.17 -3.22
CA ASP A 74 -14.90 -2.65 -3.14
C ASP A 74 -16.25 -3.10 -2.57
N GLY A 75 -16.82 -2.30 -1.67
CA GLY A 75 -18.14 -2.52 -1.10
C GLY A 75 -19.24 -2.33 -2.13
N TYR A 76 -19.12 -1.30 -2.97
CA TYR A 76 -20.03 -1.02 -4.05
C TYR A 76 -19.95 -2.09 -5.15
N GLU A 77 -18.73 -2.38 -5.64
CA GLU A 77 -18.46 -3.43 -6.63
C GLU A 77 -19.00 -4.78 -6.16
N GLY A 78 -18.78 -5.16 -4.90
CA GLY A 78 -19.26 -6.42 -4.36
C GLY A 78 -20.79 -6.55 -4.32
N ARG A 79 -21.52 -5.43 -4.13
CA ARG A 79 -23.00 -5.45 -4.11
C ARG A 79 -23.61 -5.32 -5.50
N LEU A 80 -23.06 -4.44 -6.34
CA LEU A 80 -23.49 -4.30 -7.73
C LEU A 80 -23.13 -5.56 -8.54
N GLY A 81 -21.98 -6.17 -8.23
CA GLY A 81 -21.38 -7.27 -8.96
C GLY A 81 -20.81 -6.83 -10.31
N ALA A 82 -20.34 -5.59 -10.40
CA ALA A 82 -19.65 -4.99 -11.53
C ALA A 82 -18.79 -3.80 -11.06
N THR A 83 -17.64 -3.58 -11.70
CA THR A 83 -16.72 -2.48 -11.36
C THR A 83 -17.16 -1.18 -12.05
N PRO A 84 -17.49 -0.11 -11.32
CA PRO A 84 -17.74 1.21 -11.90
C PRO A 84 -16.51 1.79 -12.61
N SER A 85 -16.72 2.61 -13.64
CA SER A 85 -15.65 3.36 -14.31
C SER A 85 -15.24 4.63 -13.57
N MET A 86 -16.09 5.14 -12.69
CA MET A 86 -15.79 6.35 -11.92
C MET A 86 -16.42 6.32 -10.52
N TYR A 87 -15.92 7.17 -9.63
CA TYR A 87 -16.44 7.36 -8.28
C TYR A 87 -16.54 8.86 -7.94
N GLY A 88 -17.68 9.31 -7.44
CA GLY A 88 -17.87 10.67 -6.93
C GLY A 88 -17.43 10.80 -5.48
N VAL A 89 -16.77 11.91 -5.14
CA VAL A 89 -16.40 12.29 -3.78
C VAL A 89 -16.61 13.79 -3.56
N GLU A 90 -17.10 14.17 -2.38
CA GLU A 90 -17.14 15.56 -1.93
C GLU A 90 -15.93 15.87 -1.03
N ILE A 91 -15.23 16.97 -1.34
CA ILE A 91 -14.05 17.46 -0.63
C ILE A 91 -14.27 18.92 -0.26
N ALA A 92 -14.15 19.25 1.03
CA ALA A 92 -14.23 20.63 1.51
C ALA A 92 -13.17 21.53 0.86
N TYR A 93 -13.53 22.78 0.59
CA TYR A 93 -12.67 23.77 -0.05
C TYR A 93 -12.72 25.13 0.67
N PRO A 94 -11.59 25.79 1.02
CA PRO A 94 -10.20 25.37 0.79
C PRO A 94 -9.84 24.02 1.41
N VAL A 95 -8.91 23.29 0.77
CA VAL A 95 -8.53 21.95 1.23
C VAL A 95 -7.70 22.08 2.50
N ASP A 96 -8.29 21.70 3.62
CA ASP A 96 -7.59 21.58 4.90
C ASP A 96 -6.98 20.18 5.08
N GLY A 97 -6.30 19.92 6.21
CA GLY A 97 -5.67 18.62 6.45
C GLY A 97 -6.62 17.43 6.49
N ARG A 98 -7.90 17.62 6.84
CA ARG A 98 -8.90 16.54 6.83
C ARG A 98 -9.40 16.27 5.41
N ALA A 99 -9.67 17.33 4.66
CA ALA A 99 -10.05 17.27 3.25
C ALA A 99 -8.94 16.63 2.40
N GLU A 100 -7.67 16.97 2.66
CA GLU A 100 -6.52 16.33 2.02
C GLU A 100 -6.49 14.82 2.29
N GLN A 101 -6.65 14.40 3.54
CA GLN A 101 -6.68 12.97 3.90
C GLN A 101 -7.84 12.23 3.22
N GLN A 102 -9.01 12.85 3.12
CA GLN A 102 -10.16 12.26 2.42
C GLN A 102 -9.90 12.15 0.91
N PHE A 103 -9.33 13.19 0.30
CA PHE A 103 -8.97 13.19 -1.12
C PHE A 103 -7.93 12.09 -1.43
N LEU A 104 -6.85 12.00 -0.65
CA LEU A 104 -5.82 10.98 -0.86
C LEU A 104 -6.36 9.55 -0.67
N ARG A 105 -7.20 9.31 0.34
CA ARG A 105 -7.82 8.00 0.58
C ARG A 105 -8.78 7.59 -0.54
N SER A 106 -9.66 8.51 -0.97
CA SER A 106 -10.62 8.24 -2.04
C SER A 106 -9.93 7.99 -3.39
N THR A 107 -8.90 8.79 -3.70
CA THR A 107 -8.05 8.61 -4.89
C THR A 107 -7.40 7.24 -4.90
N ARG A 108 -6.78 6.82 -3.80
CA ARG A 108 -6.12 5.52 -3.70
C ARG A 108 -7.11 4.36 -3.89
N ALA A 109 -8.30 4.46 -3.27
CA ALA A 109 -9.33 3.43 -3.38
C ALA A 109 -9.92 3.34 -4.80
N ALA A 110 -10.13 4.48 -5.48
CA ALA A 110 -10.57 4.49 -6.88
C ALA A 110 -9.49 3.93 -7.82
N ALA A 111 -8.22 4.30 -7.62
CA ALA A 111 -7.08 3.80 -8.39
C ALA A 111 -6.90 2.27 -8.26
N ALA A 112 -7.25 1.68 -7.11
CA ALA A 112 -7.20 0.22 -6.94
C ALA A 112 -8.16 -0.54 -7.88
N GLN A 113 -9.24 0.10 -8.31
CA GLN A 113 -10.18 -0.44 -9.29
C GLN A 113 -9.92 0.05 -10.72
N GLY A 114 -8.99 1.00 -10.90
CA GLY A 114 -8.71 1.66 -12.18
C GLY A 114 -9.87 2.56 -12.58
N ALA A 115 -10.45 3.30 -11.63
CA ALA A 115 -11.59 4.18 -11.86
C ALA A 115 -11.21 5.66 -11.75
N VAL A 116 -11.84 6.50 -12.57
CA VAL A 116 -11.69 7.97 -12.53
C VAL A 116 -12.38 8.53 -11.29
N LEU A 117 -11.79 9.55 -10.66
CA LEU A 117 -12.39 10.21 -9.51
C LEU A 117 -13.07 11.52 -9.92
N VAL A 118 -14.36 11.67 -9.61
CA VAL A 118 -15.12 12.92 -9.74
C VAL A 118 -15.04 13.67 -8.42
N VAL A 119 -14.17 14.67 -8.35
CA VAL A 119 -13.87 15.44 -7.14
C VAL A 119 -14.73 16.69 -7.09
N SER A 120 -15.68 16.70 -6.16
CA SER A 120 -16.53 17.86 -5.92
C SER A 120 -15.91 18.75 -4.86
N LEU A 121 -15.35 19.89 -5.27
CA LEU A 121 -14.84 20.89 -4.34
C LEU A 121 -16.01 21.71 -3.80
N VAL A 122 -16.25 21.61 -2.49
CA VAL A 122 -17.39 22.17 -1.77
C VAL A 122 -16.92 23.37 -0.93
N PRO A 123 -17.17 24.63 -1.37
CA PRO A 123 -16.72 25.80 -0.63
C PRO A 123 -17.32 25.90 0.79
N ASP A 124 -16.46 25.87 1.81
CA ASP A 124 -16.82 26.07 3.22
C ASP A 124 -16.60 27.50 3.72
N GLU A 125 -16.03 28.35 2.87
CA GLU A 125 -15.86 29.78 3.11
C GLU A 125 -16.63 30.61 2.08
N SER A 126 -16.62 31.93 2.25
CA SER A 126 -17.17 32.84 1.24
C SER A 126 -16.37 32.74 -0.05
N LEU A 127 -17.04 32.69 -1.20
CA LEU A 127 -16.36 32.65 -2.50
C LEU A 127 -15.40 33.83 -2.70
N GLY A 128 -15.65 34.97 -2.04
CA GLY A 128 -14.79 36.15 -2.10
C GLY A 128 -13.47 36.02 -1.33
N SER A 129 -13.37 35.14 -0.33
CA SER A 129 -12.15 34.90 0.45
C SER A 129 -11.21 33.89 -0.21
N LEU A 130 -11.70 33.09 -1.15
CA LEU A 130 -10.91 32.08 -1.86
C LEU A 130 -9.79 32.73 -2.68
N THR A 131 -8.57 32.22 -2.51
CA THR A 131 -7.36 32.79 -3.09
C THR A 131 -6.73 31.89 -4.15
N THR A 132 -5.77 32.46 -4.89
CA THR A 132 -4.90 31.68 -5.79
C THR A 132 -4.03 30.68 -5.02
N ALA A 133 -3.72 30.92 -3.74
CA ALA A 133 -2.93 30.00 -2.94
C ALA A 133 -3.73 28.72 -2.63
N ASP A 134 -5.02 28.86 -2.32
CA ASP A 134 -5.94 27.73 -2.10
C ASP A 134 -6.06 26.87 -3.37
N ALA A 135 -6.22 27.53 -4.52
CA ALA A 135 -6.31 26.86 -5.82
C ALA A 135 -5.00 26.13 -6.18
N ARG A 136 -3.85 26.75 -5.88
CA ARG A 136 -2.53 26.14 -6.10
C ARG A 136 -2.35 24.93 -5.18
N HIS A 137 -2.75 25.02 -3.92
CA HIS A 137 -2.67 23.91 -2.98
C HIS A 137 -3.50 22.71 -3.44
N ALA A 138 -4.74 22.93 -3.88
CA ALA A 138 -5.58 21.88 -4.45
C ALA A 138 -4.94 21.24 -5.70
N ASN A 139 -4.43 22.05 -6.64
CA ASN A 139 -3.76 21.50 -7.82
C ASN A 139 -2.49 20.70 -7.49
N THR A 140 -1.69 21.11 -6.49
CA THR A 140 -0.55 20.31 -6.01
C THR A 140 -0.99 18.91 -5.55
N LEU A 141 -2.17 18.79 -4.95
CA LEU A 141 -2.74 17.49 -4.57
C LEU A 141 -3.17 16.68 -5.79
N PHE A 142 -3.75 17.34 -6.80
CA PHE A 142 -4.12 16.69 -8.07
C PHE A 142 -2.89 16.17 -8.83
N GLU A 143 -1.83 16.97 -8.93
CA GLU A 143 -0.53 16.57 -9.50
C GLU A 143 0.11 15.42 -8.72
N ARG A 144 -0.05 15.41 -7.40
CA ARG A 144 0.40 14.29 -6.56
C ARG A 144 -0.40 13.03 -6.87
N ALA A 145 -1.73 13.12 -6.99
CA ALA A 145 -2.58 11.99 -7.34
C ALA A 145 -2.24 11.43 -8.73
N HIS A 146 -2.07 12.30 -9.73
CA HIS A 146 -1.68 11.91 -11.08
C HIS A 146 -0.32 11.21 -11.09
N ARG A 147 0.72 11.81 -10.50
CA ARG A 147 2.05 11.18 -10.42
C ARG A 147 2.06 9.85 -9.66
N GLN A 148 1.27 9.74 -8.58
CA GLN A 148 1.27 8.55 -7.74
C GLN A 148 0.50 7.39 -8.35
N TYR A 149 -0.62 7.64 -9.03
CA TYR A 149 -1.55 6.58 -9.44
C TYR A 149 -1.81 6.53 -10.93
N ASP A 150 -1.27 7.47 -11.71
CA ASP A 150 -1.61 7.69 -13.13
C ASP A 150 -3.13 7.74 -13.36
N THR A 151 -3.84 8.30 -12.38
CA THR A 151 -5.30 8.43 -12.42
C THR A 151 -5.69 9.81 -12.92
N GLN A 152 -6.85 9.88 -13.55
CA GLN A 152 -7.47 11.12 -13.99
C GLN A 152 -8.51 11.61 -12.98
N LEU A 153 -8.69 12.92 -12.93
CA LEU A 153 -9.65 13.59 -12.05
C LEU A 153 -10.60 14.47 -12.87
N LEU A 154 -11.90 14.38 -12.57
CA LEU A 154 -12.91 15.36 -13.01
C LEU A 154 -13.23 16.28 -11.83
N VAL A 155 -12.80 17.55 -11.90
CA VAL A 155 -12.89 18.51 -10.80
C VAL A 155 -14.14 19.37 -10.94
N ARG A 156 -15.18 19.04 -10.17
CA ARG A 156 -16.46 19.75 -10.10
C ARG A 156 -16.41 20.81 -8.99
N PHE A 157 -16.04 22.04 -9.33
CA PHE A 157 -15.97 23.13 -8.34
C PHE A 157 -17.35 23.75 -8.08
N ALA A 158 -17.76 23.79 -6.81
CA ALA A 158 -18.96 24.47 -6.32
C ALA A 158 -20.22 24.14 -7.16
N PRO A 159 -20.59 22.85 -7.29
CA PRO A 159 -21.74 22.43 -8.10
C PRO A 159 -23.06 23.03 -7.62
N GLN A 160 -24.07 23.05 -8.49
CA GLN A 160 -25.41 23.56 -8.20
C GLN A 160 -25.42 25.03 -7.75
N MET A 161 -24.45 25.82 -8.20
CA MET A 161 -24.27 27.25 -7.89
C MET A 161 -25.47 28.13 -8.28
N ASN A 162 -26.32 27.68 -9.20
CA ASN A 162 -27.55 28.36 -9.57
C ASN A 162 -28.74 28.03 -8.66
N GLY A 163 -28.57 27.17 -7.64
CA GLY A 163 -29.59 26.86 -6.62
C GLY A 163 -29.56 27.80 -5.41
N THR A 164 -30.58 27.71 -4.55
CA THR A 164 -30.69 28.50 -3.31
C THR A 164 -30.32 27.73 -2.03
N TRP A 165 -30.15 26.42 -2.10
CA TRP A 165 -29.90 25.52 -0.96
C TRP A 165 -28.41 25.34 -0.61
N VAL A 166 -27.49 25.69 -1.52
CA VAL A 166 -26.04 25.63 -1.26
C VAL A 166 -25.49 26.99 -0.85
N ARG A 167 -24.48 27.00 0.02
CA ARG A 167 -23.89 28.22 0.60
C ARG A 167 -23.07 29.09 -0.36
N TRP A 168 -22.69 28.55 -1.53
CA TRP A 168 -22.06 29.28 -2.62
C TRP A 168 -23.05 29.70 -3.72
N GLY A 169 -24.29 29.20 -3.69
CA GLY A 169 -25.31 29.50 -4.70
C GLY A 169 -25.74 30.97 -4.81
N GLN A 170 -26.46 31.33 -5.88
CA GLN A 170 -26.95 32.70 -6.14
C GLN A 170 -25.87 33.81 -6.16
N GLN A 171 -24.60 33.47 -6.43
CA GLN A 171 -23.48 34.43 -6.41
C GLN A 171 -22.68 34.40 -7.72
N PRO A 172 -23.26 34.77 -8.88
CA PRO A 172 -22.63 34.61 -10.18
C PRO A 172 -21.28 35.33 -10.29
N THR A 173 -21.15 36.54 -9.73
CA THR A 173 -19.89 37.30 -9.80
C THR A 173 -18.73 36.60 -9.08
N GLN A 174 -18.93 36.21 -7.83
CA GLN A 174 -17.88 35.56 -7.05
C GLN A 174 -17.65 34.12 -7.51
N PHE A 175 -18.71 33.41 -7.94
CA PHE A 175 -18.59 32.07 -8.50
C PHE A 175 -17.69 32.07 -9.74
N VAL A 176 -17.97 32.91 -10.74
CA VAL A 176 -17.17 32.98 -11.98
C VAL A 176 -15.72 33.34 -11.68
N ARG A 177 -15.47 34.27 -10.75
CA ARG A 177 -14.11 34.63 -10.32
C ARG A 177 -13.38 33.44 -9.68
N ALA A 178 -14.03 32.76 -8.73
CA ALA A 178 -13.43 31.63 -8.01
C ALA A 178 -13.19 30.44 -8.95
N PHE A 179 -14.17 30.09 -9.79
CA PHE A 179 -14.05 29.01 -10.78
C PHE A 179 -12.88 29.26 -11.72
N ARG A 180 -12.77 30.47 -12.29
CA ARG A 180 -11.62 30.84 -13.15
C ARG A 180 -10.28 30.75 -12.43
N THR A 181 -10.25 31.07 -11.14
CA THR A 181 -9.02 31.00 -10.33
C THR A 181 -8.56 29.56 -10.16
N VAL A 182 -9.49 28.64 -9.83
CA VAL A 182 -9.21 27.20 -9.73
C VAL A 182 -8.80 26.64 -11.09
N ALA A 183 -9.61 26.88 -12.13
CA ALA A 183 -9.33 26.39 -13.48
C ALA A 183 -7.96 26.83 -13.99
N LYS A 184 -7.58 28.10 -13.75
CA LYS A 184 -6.25 28.61 -14.14
C LYS A 184 -5.11 27.86 -13.46
N GLN A 185 -5.25 27.43 -12.20
CA GLN A 185 -4.19 26.65 -11.54
C GLN A 185 -4.18 25.20 -12.04
N VAL A 186 -5.35 24.60 -12.24
CA VAL A 186 -5.47 23.23 -12.77
C VAL A 186 -4.87 23.13 -14.18
N HIS A 187 -5.28 24.01 -15.10
CA HIS A 187 -4.80 24.00 -16.49
C HIS A 187 -3.34 24.42 -16.67
N ALA A 188 -2.76 25.11 -15.68
CA ALA A 188 -1.35 25.50 -15.72
C ALA A 188 -0.42 24.46 -15.10
N GLY A 189 -0.97 23.46 -14.40
CA GLY A 189 -0.23 22.37 -13.77
C GLY A 189 -0.15 21.11 -14.62
N ASP A 190 0.49 20.10 -14.07
CA ASP A 190 0.74 18.80 -14.71
C ASP A 190 -0.21 17.69 -14.18
N SER A 191 -1.42 18.06 -13.74
CA SER A 191 -2.35 17.11 -13.11
C SER A 191 -3.23 16.33 -14.08
N ASP A 192 -3.29 16.76 -15.35
CA ASP A 192 -4.25 16.27 -16.38
C ASP A 192 -5.73 16.28 -15.92
N ALA A 193 -6.02 16.99 -14.83
CA ALA A 193 -7.36 17.10 -14.26
C ALA A 193 -8.24 18.02 -15.11
N ARG A 194 -9.51 17.68 -15.25
CA ARG A 194 -10.47 18.39 -16.10
C ARG A 194 -11.52 19.11 -15.26
N MET A 195 -11.72 20.39 -15.51
CA MET A 195 -12.68 21.24 -14.81
C MET A 195 -14.11 20.99 -15.31
N VAL A 196 -15.03 20.72 -14.37
CA VAL A 196 -16.45 20.48 -14.61
C VAL A 196 -17.30 21.64 -14.09
N TRP A 197 -18.07 22.29 -14.97
CA TRP A 197 -19.06 23.30 -14.59
C TRP A 197 -20.46 22.67 -14.51
N SER A 198 -20.95 22.40 -13.30
CA SER A 198 -22.20 21.62 -13.08
C SER A 198 -23.29 22.42 -12.36
N PRO A 199 -24.19 23.13 -13.08
CA PRO A 199 -25.42 23.68 -12.51
C PRO A 199 -26.48 22.62 -12.17
N SER A 200 -27.48 23.02 -11.39
CA SER A 200 -28.72 22.27 -11.18
C SER A 200 -29.74 22.61 -12.27
N TYR A 201 -30.60 21.65 -12.63
CA TYR A 201 -31.68 21.84 -13.61
C TYR A 201 -32.57 23.05 -13.28
N GLY A 202 -32.77 23.92 -14.26
CA GLY A 202 -33.31 25.27 -14.10
C GLY A 202 -34.82 25.41 -13.89
N ALA A 203 -35.59 24.32 -13.95
CA ALA A 203 -37.04 24.39 -13.82
C ALA A 203 -37.46 24.93 -12.44
N GLY A 204 -38.31 25.96 -12.45
CA GLY A 204 -38.74 26.67 -11.26
C GLY A 204 -37.77 27.75 -10.78
N TYR A 205 -36.88 28.21 -11.66
CA TYR A 205 -36.11 29.44 -11.47
C TYR A 205 -37.03 30.69 -11.53
N PRO A 206 -36.78 31.73 -10.71
CA PRO A 206 -35.85 31.73 -9.58
C PRO A 206 -36.32 30.78 -8.48
N PHE A 207 -35.40 29.96 -7.98
CA PHE A 207 -35.70 28.97 -6.96
C PHE A 207 -36.18 29.65 -5.67
N GLY A 208 -37.16 29.05 -4.98
CA GLY A 208 -37.74 29.60 -3.75
C GLY A 208 -36.72 29.95 -2.65
N SER A 209 -37.18 30.69 -1.64
CA SER A 209 -36.37 31.34 -0.59
C SER A 209 -35.77 30.42 0.47
N SER A 210 -35.48 29.15 0.16
CA SER A 210 -35.05 28.11 1.12
C SER A 210 -33.81 28.45 1.96
N ALA A 211 -33.05 29.50 1.62
CA ALA A 211 -32.00 30.06 2.47
C ALA A 211 -31.91 31.61 2.48
N GLY A 212 -32.98 32.35 2.13
CA GLY A 212 -32.97 33.83 2.13
C GLY A 212 -32.05 34.49 1.09
N ARG A 213 -31.33 33.72 0.29
CA ARG A 213 -30.23 34.16 -0.60
C ARG A 213 -30.62 35.20 -1.64
N LEU A 214 -31.86 35.13 -2.14
CA LEU A 214 -32.37 36.11 -3.10
C LEU A 214 -32.58 37.49 -2.46
N ALA A 215 -32.72 37.59 -1.13
CA ALA A 215 -32.86 38.85 -0.42
C ALA A 215 -31.52 39.55 -0.14
N ASP A 216 -30.40 38.80 -0.17
CA ASP A 216 -29.05 39.29 0.15
C ASP A 216 -28.18 39.53 -1.11
N LEU A 217 -28.80 39.60 -2.29
CA LEU A 217 -28.08 39.80 -3.55
C LEU A 217 -27.42 41.18 -3.62
N SER A 218 -26.17 41.22 -4.09
CA SER A 218 -25.49 42.47 -4.41
C SER A 218 -26.12 43.11 -5.66
N ALA A 219 -26.07 44.44 -5.79
CA ALA A 219 -26.61 45.11 -6.98
C ALA A 219 -26.01 44.57 -8.29
N THR A 220 -24.72 44.21 -8.27
CA THR A 220 -24.02 43.61 -9.41
C THR A 220 -24.52 42.19 -9.72
N ASP A 221 -24.83 41.39 -8.72
CA ASP A 221 -25.38 40.05 -8.95
C ASP A 221 -26.83 40.13 -9.40
N THR A 222 -27.64 41.05 -8.86
CA THR A 222 -29.01 41.31 -9.33
C THR A 222 -29.04 41.68 -10.81
N GLU A 223 -28.17 42.61 -11.24
CA GLU A 223 -28.07 43.01 -12.65
C GLU A 223 -27.64 41.85 -13.57
N LYS A 224 -26.80 40.93 -13.08
CA LYS A 224 -26.39 39.75 -13.86
C LYS A 224 -27.45 38.67 -13.95
N LEU A 225 -28.26 38.52 -12.91
CA LEU A 225 -29.32 37.52 -12.86
C LEU A 225 -30.58 37.99 -13.62
N ASP A 226 -30.79 39.30 -13.75
CA ASP A 226 -31.78 39.92 -14.63
C ASP A 226 -31.30 39.91 -16.09
N THR A 227 -31.35 38.72 -16.70
CA THR A 227 -30.83 38.46 -18.05
C THR A 227 -31.71 39.03 -19.15
N ASN A 228 -32.98 39.35 -18.86
CA ASN A 228 -33.90 39.98 -19.80
C ASN A 228 -33.91 41.53 -19.66
N GLY A 229 -33.34 42.08 -18.58
CA GLY A 229 -33.16 43.51 -18.35
C GLY A 229 -34.45 44.25 -17.95
N ASP A 230 -35.46 43.55 -17.42
CA ASP A 230 -36.75 44.13 -17.05
C ASP A 230 -36.81 44.66 -15.60
N GLY A 231 -35.71 44.52 -14.86
CA GLY A 231 -35.55 44.93 -13.46
C GLY A 231 -36.15 43.95 -12.45
N ARG A 232 -36.60 42.76 -12.88
CA ARG A 232 -37.22 41.74 -12.02
C ARG A 232 -36.63 40.37 -12.29
N LEU A 233 -36.22 39.69 -11.22
CA LEU A 233 -35.83 38.29 -11.33
C LEU A 233 -37.06 37.38 -11.45
N THR A 234 -37.25 36.76 -12.61
CA THR A 234 -38.42 35.93 -12.94
C THR A 234 -38.05 34.65 -13.70
N ALA A 235 -39.03 33.79 -13.99
CA ALA A 235 -38.83 32.58 -14.80
C ALA A 235 -38.47 32.86 -16.28
N ALA A 236 -38.52 34.14 -16.71
CA ALA A 236 -38.02 34.56 -18.01
C ALA A 236 -36.50 34.74 -18.05
N ASP A 237 -35.84 34.74 -16.88
CA ASP A 237 -34.40 34.85 -16.78
C ASP A 237 -33.69 33.52 -16.96
N ASP A 238 -32.48 33.60 -17.51
CA ASP A 238 -31.64 32.44 -17.76
C ASP A 238 -31.02 31.91 -16.46
N PRO A 239 -31.32 30.66 -16.06
CA PRO A 239 -30.83 30.11 -14.80
C PRO A 239 -29.35 29.69 -14.85
N TYR A 240 -28.68 29.77 -16.01
CA TYR A 240 -27.35 29.20 -16.22
C TYR A 240 -26.31 30.22 -16.70
N GLU A 241 -26.63 31.04 -17.70
CA GLU A 241 -25.69 31.94 -18.38
C GLU A 241 -24.95 32.88 -17.42
N PRO A 242 -25.57 33.46 -16.37
CA PRO A 242 -24.86 34.33 -15.42
C PRO A 242 -23.70 33.63 -14.69
N TYR A 243 -23.74 32.30 -14.60
CA TYR A 243 -22.73 31.47 -13.93
C TYR A 243 -21.69 30.89 -14.88
N TRP A 244 -21.80 31.11 -16.19
CA TRP A 244 -20.85 30.57 -17.17
C TRP A 244 -19.47 31.23 -17.03
N PRO A 245 -18.41 30.48 -16.67
CA PRO A 245 -17.09 31.08 -16.45
C PRO A 245 -16.32 31.30 -17.76
N GLY A 246 -16.81 30.83 -18.90
CA GLY A 246 -16.13 30.95 -20.20
C GLY A 246 -15.48 29.64 -20.67
N ALA A 247 -15.40 29.45 -21.98
CA ALA A 247 -14.98 28.20 -22.61
C ALA A 247 -13.53 27.78 -22.25
N SER A 248 -12.64 28.74 -22.01
CA SER A 248 -11.24 28.46 -21.64
C SER A 248 -11.06 27.94 -20.22
N SER A 249 -12.11 27.97 -19.38
CA SER A 249 -12.05 27.50 -17.99
C SER A 249 -12.77 26.16 -17.79
N VAL A 250 -13.56 25.71 -18.77
CA VAL A 250 -14.43 24.54 -18.65
C VAL A 250 -14.01 23.49 -19.65
N ASP A 251 -13.71 22.29 -19.15
CA ASP A 251 -13.39 21.13 -19.98
C ASP A 251 -14.62 20.23 -20.16
N TRP A 252 -15.45 20.12 -19.12
CA TRP A 252 -16.69 19.35 -19.09
C TRP A 252 -17.85 20.21 -18.58
N VAL A 253 -19.02 20.04 -19.17
CA VAL A 253 -20.27 20.61 -18.65
C VAL A 253 -20.95 19.57 -17.78
N GLY A 254 -21.52 19.99 -16.66
CA GLY A 254 -22.31 19.12 -15.80
C GLY A 254 -23.77 19.55 -15.77
N LEU A 255 -24.66 18.65 -15.37
CA LEU A 255 -26.04 19.00 -15.06
C LEU A 255 -26.57 18.07 -13.96
N SER A 256 -27.10 18.65 -12.89
CA SER A 256 -27.74 17.88 -11.82
C SER A 256 -29.25 17.75 -12.05
N ILE A 257 -29.73 16.51 -12.22
CA ILE A 257 -31.14 16.16 -12.42
C ILE A 257 -31.52 15.00 -11.48
N PHE A 258 -32.36 15.29 -10.48
CA PHE A 258 -32.82 14.28 -9.52
C PHE A 258 -34.34 14.08 -9.59
N PHE A 259 -34.77 12.84 -9.28
CA PHE A 259 -36.18 12.53 -9.09
C PHE A 259 -36.55 12.57 -7.60
N PHE A 260 -37.39 13.54 -7.25
CA PHE A 260 -37.85 13.77 -5.88
C PHE A 260 -39.28 13.26 -5.60
N GLY A 261 -39.99 12.70 -6.57
CA GLY A 261 -41.35 12.18 -6.38
C GLY A 261 -42.45 13.24 -6.13
N LYS A 262 -42.24 14.49 -6.55
CA LYS A 262 -43.10 15.65 -6.25
C LYS A 262 -44.36 15.83 -7.13
N GLY A 263 -44.84 14.77 -7.78
CA GLY A 263 -46.05 14.83 -8.61
C GLY A 263 -45.82 15.40 -10.03
N LYS A 264 -46.86 16.01 -10.63
CA LYS A 264 -46.84 16.44 -12.05
C LYS A 264 -45.86 17.61 -12.28
N ALA A 265 -45.37 17.74 -13.51
CA ALA A 265 -44.44 18.79 -13.93
C ALA A 265 -44.84 20.21 -13.49
N THR A 266 -46.13 20.55 -13.60
CA THR A 266 -46.70 21.88 -13.27
C THR A 266 -46.82 22.17 -11.77
N GLU A 267 -46.69 21.14 -10.93
CA GLU A 267 -46.80 21.22 -9.48
C GLU A 267 -45.41 21.24 -8.82
N ALA A 268 -44.47 20.46 -9.37
CA ALA A 268 -43.20 20.12 -8.72
C ALA A 268 -42.05 21.13 -8.87
N ALA A 269 -41.97 21.87 -9.98
CA ALA A 269 -40.78 22.66 -10.31
C ALA A 269 -40.67 23.96 -9.50
N GLY A 270 -39.55 24.14 -8.78
CA GLY A 270 -39.24 25.33 -7.96
C GLY A 270 -40.16 25.58 -6.77
N ARG A 271 -41.14 24.69 -6.52
CA ARG A 271 -42.15 24.85 -5.47
C ARG A 271 -41.93 23.86 -4.33
N ASP A 272 -42.31 24.29 -3.13
CA ASP A 272 -42.30 23.45 -1.93
C ASP A 272 -43.55 22.56 -1.90
N VAL A 273 -43.54 21.51 -2.72
CA VAL A 273 -44.56 20.46 -2.69
C VAL A 273 -44.11 19.34 -1.76
N PRO A 274 -44.83 19.06 -0.67
CA PRO A 274 -44.48 17.97 0.23
C PRO A 274 -44.55 16.61 -0.44
N LEU A 275 -43.51 15.80 -0.29
CA LEU A 275 -43.56 14.38 -0.64
C LEU A 275 -44.53 13.63 0.29
N THR A 276 -45.63 13.11 -0.25
CA THR A 276 -46.69 12.42 0.52
C THR A 276 -46.80 10.92 0.23
N ARG A 277 -46.27 10.45 -0.90
CA ARG A 277 -46.18 9.02 -1.29
C ARG A 277 -45.02 8.80 -2.25
N ASN A 278 -44.57 7.56 -2.41
CA ASN A 278 -43.60 7.17 -3.44
C ASN A 278 -44.33 6.97 -4.78
N ASP A 279 -44.11 7.87 -5.73
CA ASP A 279 -44.65 7.79 -7.09
C ASP A 279 -43.58 7.41 -8.11
N VAL A 280 -43.99 6.75 -9.19
CA VAL A 280 -43.10 6.50 -10.35
C VAL A 280 -42.96 7.77 -11.19
N PRO A 281 -41.79 8.02 -11.79
CA PRO A 281 -41.63 9.13 -12.73
C PRO A 281 -42.57 9.00 -13.93
N ALA A 282 -42.94 10.13 -14.54
CA ALA A 282 -43.68 10.10 -15.80
C ALA A 282 -42.81 9.48 -16.90
N SER A 283 -43.42 8.83 -17.90
CA SER A 283 -42.71 7.97 -18.87
C SER A 283 -41.65 8.65 -19.72
N ASP A 284 -41.75 9.97 -19.90
CA ASP A 284 -40.87 10.81 -20.70
C ASP A 284 -40.29 11.98 -19.88
N GLU A 285 -40.30 11.88 -18.55
CA GLU A 285 -39.88 12.94 -17.64
C GLU A 285 -38.42 13.36 -17.88
N VAL A 286 -37.48 12.41 -18.01
CA VAL A 286 -36.07 12.73 -18.25
C VAL A 286 -35.90 13.45 -19.59
N ALA A 287 -36.47 12.92 -20.66
CA ALA A 287 -36.40 13.53 -22.00
C ALA A 287 -37.02 14.94 -22.02
N GLN A 288 -38.15 15.15 -21.32
CA GLN A 288 -38.75 16.48 -21.20
C GLN A 288 -37.89 17.44 -20.37
N ARG A 289 -37.09 16.96 -19.41
CA ARG A 289 -36.14 17.80 -18.68
C ARG A 289 -34.97 18.21 -19.55
N PHE A 290 -34.40 17.28 -20.33
CA PHE A 290 -33.34 17.60 -21.29
C PHE A 290 -33.81 18.55 -22.41
N ALA A 291 -35.07 18.44 -22.82
CA ALA A 291 -35.72 19.39 -23.73
C ALA A 291 -36.15 20.71 -23.07
N GLU A 292 -35.92 20.89 -21.76
CA GLU A 292 -36.33 22.06 -20.96
C GLU A 292 -37.83 22.41 -21.05
N ARG A 293 -38.66 21.37 -21.08
CA ARG A 293 -40.13 21.46 -21.09
C ARG A 293 -40.74 21.08 -19.75
N TRP A 294 -40.09 20.21 -18.98
CA TRP A 294 -40.60 19.74 -17.71
C TRP A 294 -40.48 20.82 -16.63
N GLY A 295 -41.62 21.40 -16.23
CA GLY A 295 -41.68 22.32 -15.10
C GLY A 295 -41.25 23.77 -15.39
N TYR A 296 -41.08 24.11 -16.67
CA TYR A 296 -40.84 25.47 -17.10
C TYR A 296 -42.17 26.20 -17.33
N ASP A 297 -42.32 27.39 -16.71
CA ASP A 297 -43.49 28.26 -16.95
C ASP A 297 -43.44 28.89 -18.36
N GLN A 298 -42.24 29.10 -18.90
CA GLN A 298 -41.97 29.56 -20.26
C GLN A 298 -41.01 28.62 -20.96
N GLN A 299 -41.37 28.20 -22.19
CA GLN A 299 -40.50 27.32 -22.98
C GLN A 299 -39.21 28.05 -23.36
N GLN A 300 -38.09 27.39 -23.11
CA GLN A 300 -36.78 27.90 -23.48
C GLN A 300 -36.58 27.76 -25.00
N PRO A 301 -35.98 28.77 -25.66
CA PRO A 301 -35.81 28.77 -27.12
C PRO A 301 -34.81 27.71 -27.59
N ARG A 302 -33.86 27.34 -26.73
CA ARG A 302 -32.82 26.32 -26.97
C ARG A 302 -32.56 25.57 -25.67
N SER A 303 -32.27 24.27 -25.77
CA SER A 303 -31.99 23.44 -24.60
C SER A 303 -30.62 23.75 -24.00
N PHE A 304 -30.46 23.42 -22.72
CA PHE A 304 -29.17 23.45 -22.02
C PHE A 304 -28.08 22.68 -22.77
N VAL A 305 -28.41 21.48 -23.29
CA VAL A 305 -27.47 20.63 -24.02
C VAL A 305 -26.97 21.33 -25.29
N ASP A 306 -27.89 21.85 -26.10
CA ASP A 306 -27.53 22.54 -27.35
C ASP A 306 -26.58 23.71 -27.07
N ARG A 307 -26.92 24.50 -26.04
CA ARG A 307 -26.19 25.72 -25.70
C ARG A 307 -24.83 25.42 -25.09
N PHE A 308 -24.76 24.55 -24.09
CA PHE A 308 -23.57 24.43 -23.27
C PHE A 308 -22.67 23.25 -23.65
N ALA A 309 -23.23 22.18 -24.22
CA ALA A 309 -22.47 21.01 -24.65
C ALA A 309 -22.19 21.03 -26.15
N VAL A 310 -23.24 21.02 -27.00
CA VAL A 310 -23.11 20.88 -28.46
C VAL A 310 -22.40 22.08 -29.08
N ASP A 311 -22.92 23.29 -28.88
CA ASP A 311 -22.36 24.52 -29.48
C ASP A 311 -20.91 24.80 -29.04
N ARG A 312 -20.51 24.26 -27.90
CA ARG A 312 -19.21 24.51 -27.27
C ARG A 312 -18.28 23.31 -27.33
N ASP A 313 -18.70 22.22 -27.99
CA ASP A 313 -17.96 20.96 -28.13
C ASP A 313 -17.44 20.44 -26.78
N ARG A 314 -18.34 20.35 -25.79
CA ARG A 314 -18.02 19.92 -24.43
C ARG A 314 -18.72 18.62 -24.05
N PRO A 315 -17.99 17.62 -23.54
CA PRO A 315 -18.60 16.43 -22.95
C PRO A 315 -19.38 16.80 -21.68
N MET A 316 -20.42 16.01 -21.40
CA MET A 316 -21.34 16.19 -20.28
C MET A 316 -21.17 15.14 -19.19
N LEU A 317 -21.23 15.61 -17.94
CA LEU A 317 -21.37 14.81 -16.73
C LEU A 317 -22.78 15.01 -16.14
N LEU A 318 -23.62 13.98 -16.21
CA LEU A 318 -24.95 14.00 -15.60
C LEU A 318 -24.89 13.51 -14.15
N ASP A 319 -25.39 14.32 -13.22
CA ASP A 319 -25.52 13.94 -11.82
C ASP A 319 -26.97 13.62 -11.51
N THR A 320 -27.27 12.39 -11.12
CA THR A 320 -28.66 11.93 -10.99
C THR A 320 -28.89 10.95 -9.84
N GLY A 321 -30.16 10.61 -9.62
CA GLY A 321 -30.62 9.75 -8.54
C GLY A 321 -32.14 9.77 -8.45
N ALA A 322 -32.70 8.71 -7.86
CA ALA A 322 -34.13 8.61 -7.57
C ALA A 322 -34.36 8.40 -6.08
N LEU A 323 -35.03 9.37 -5.48
CA LEU A 323 -35.40 9.36 -4.07
C LEU A 323 -36.43 8.26 -3.80
N TYR A 324 -36.22 7.53 -2.71
CA TYR A 324 -37.26 6.67 -2.13
C TYR A 324 -37.35 6.89 -0.62
N ASP A 325 -38.56 7.02 -0.09
CA ASP A 325 -38.80 7.19 1.35
C ASP A 325 -39.51 5.96 1.92
N HIS A 326 -38.80 5.17 2.73
CA HIS A 326 -39.33 3.93 3.33
C HIS A 326 -40.49 4.16 4.32
N SER A 327 -40.72 5.40 4.76
CA SER A 327 -41.84 5.74 5.65
C SER A 327 -43.15 5.98 4.90
N LEU A 328 -43.12 6.08 3.57
CA LEU A 328 -44.27 6.37 2.73
C LEU A 328 -44.76 5.14 1.97
N GLY A 329 -46.07 5.07 1.75
CA GLY A 329 -46.68 4.09 0.82
C GLY A 329 -46.56 4.52 -0.64
N GLY A 330 -47.08 3.70 -1.56
CA GLY A 330 -47.09 3.99 -3.00
C GLY A 330 -46.45 2.88 -3.84
N ALA A 331 -45.78 3.27 -4.92
CA ALA A 331 -45.01 2.37 -5.77
C ALA A 331 -43.84 1.75 -5.00
N GLY A 332 -43.46 0.52 -5.39
CA GLY A 332 -42.32 -0.16 -4.78
C GLY A 332 -40.98 0.47 -5.16
N GLU A 333 -39.98 0.36 -4.29
CA GLU A 333 -38.65 0.97 -4.47
C GLU A 333 -38.00 0.64 -5.82
N LEU A 334 -38.00 -0.64 -6.21
CA LEU A 334 -37.48 -1.07 -7.51
C LEU A 334 -38.23 -0.38 -8.66
N GLN A 335 -39.55 -0.26 -8.58
CA GLN A 335 -40.35 0.33 -9.64
C GLN A 335 -40.03 1.81 -9.83
N VAL A 336 -39.89 2.56 -8.72
CA VAL A 336 -39.52 3.99 -8.75
C VAL A 336 -38.14 4.18 -9.35
N LYS A 337 -37.13 3.48 -8.81
CA LYS A 337 -35.74 3.63 -9.24
C LYS A 337 -35.52 3.11 -10.67
N GLN A 338 -36.11 1.97 -11.01
CA GLN A 338 -35.99 1.36 -12.34
C GLN A 338 -36.65 2.17 -13.45
N SER A 339 -37.81 2.76 -13.16
CA SER A 339 -38.47 3.65 -14.12
C SER A 339 -37.64 4.91 -14.38
N TRP A 340 -36.90 5.39 -13.38
CA TRP A 340 -36.00 6.54 -13.52
C TRP A 340 -34.72 6.18 -14.29
N TRP A 341 -33.94 5.20 -13.84
CA TRP A 341 -32.65 4.91 -14.48
C TRP A 341 -32.82 4.43 -15.93
N ARG A 342 -33.91 3.75 -16.28
CA ARG A 342 -34.18 3.35 -17.67
C ARG A 342 -34.43 4.54 -18.57
N GLN A 343 -35.07 5.61 -18.07
CA GLN A 343 -35.20 6.86 -18.81
C GLN A 343 -33.84 7.56 -18.96
N VAL A 344 -33.01 7.56 -17.92
CA VAL A 344 -31.62 8.06 -18.02
C VAL A 344 -30.83 7.29 -19.08
N PHE A 345 -30.95 5.96 -19.12
CA PHE A 345 -30.26 5.13 -20.12
C PHE A 345 -30.75 5.41 -21.55
N ALA A 346 -32.05 5.70 -21.70
CA ALA A 346 -32.59 6.12 -22.98
C ALA A 346 -32.01 7.47 -23.41
N GLU A 347 -31.96 8.45 -22.50
CA GLU A 347 -31.40 9.77 -22.77
C GLU A 347 -29.90 9.72 -23.12
N VAL A 348 -29.12 8.87 -22.44
CA VAL A 348 -27.70 8.63 -22.78
C VAL A 348 -27.52 8.14 -24.22
N ARG A 349 -28.48 7.39 -24.77
CA ARG A 349 -28.43 6.96 -26.17
C ARG A 349 -28.77 8.09 -27.15
N GLU A 350 -29.70 8.96 -26.78
CA GLU A 350 -30.17 10.04 -27.65
C GLU A 350 -29.24 11.27 -27.61
N THR A 351 -28.47 11.43 -26.52
CA THR A 351 -27.57 12.58 -26.30
C THR A 351 -26.11 12.10 -26.13
N PRO A 352 -25.33 11.96 -27.24
CA PRO A 352 -23.96 11.44 -27.24
C PRO A 352 -22.96 12.28 -26.44
N GLU A 353 -23.30 13.54 -26.17
CA GLU A 353 -22.54 14.44 -25.30
C GLU A 353 -22.54 13.95 -23.85
N ILE A 354 -23.49 13.10 -23.42
CA ILE A 354 -23.46 12.51 -22.06
C ILE A 354 -22.36 11.45 -21.99
N ARG A 355 -21.18 11.88 -21.54
CA ARG A 355 -19.97 11.05 -21.44
C ARG A 355 -19.74 10.49 -20.04
N GLY A 356 -20.42 11.02 -19.03
CA GLY A 356 -20.40 10.47 -17.67
C GLY A 356 -21.76 10.59 -16.97
N VAL A 357 -22.13 9.59 -16.16
CA VAL A 357 -23.31 9.65 -15.28
C VAL A 357 -22.96 9.23 -13.84
N THR A 358 -23.09 10.17 -12.89
CA THR A 358 -22.96 9.87 -11.46
C THR A 358 -24.34 9.59 -10.85
N TYR A 359 -24.42 8.58 -9.99
CA TYR A 359 -25.63 8.23 -9.24
C TYR A 359 -25.43 8.46 -7.75
N ILE A 360 -26.30 9.24 -7.10
CA ILE A 360 -26.23 9.40 -5.64
C ILE A 360 -26.42 8.06 -4.94
N GLU A 361 -25.43 7.63 -4.17
CA GLU A 361 -25.44 6.35 -3.43
C GLU A 361 -25.28 6.61 -1.93
N ALA A 362 -26.21 7.41 -1.40
CA ALA A 362 -26.24 7.80 0.00
C ALA A 362 -27.66 7.77 0.60
N ASN A 363 -27.74 7.61 1.92
CA ASN A 363 -28.92 7.98 2.69
C ASN A 363 -28.70 9.36 3.27
N ARG A 364 -29.58 10.32 2.96
CA ARG A 364 -29.47 11.67 3.53
C ARG A 364 -30.86 12.25 3.80
N ARG A 365 -30.89 13.25 4.67
CA ARG A 365 -32.14 13.98 4.94
C ARG A 365 -32.39 14.96 3.81
N GLU A 366 -33.62 14.94 3.29
CA GLU A 366 -34.00 15.78 2.16
C GLU A 366 -35.08 16.79 2.57
N PRO A 367 -34.85 18.10 2.37
CA PRO A 367 -35.88 19.12 2.56
C PRO A 367 -37.17 18.80 1.80
N GLU A 368 -37.03 18.31 0.56
CA GLU A 368 -38.11 17.87 -0.32
C GLU A 368 -38.96 16.73 0.26
N ALA A 369 -38.37 15.92 1.12
CA ALA A 369 -39.05 14.87 1.87
C ALA A 369 -39.43 15.33 3.30
N GLY A 370 -39.60 16.63 3.54
CA GLY A 370 -39.90 17.15 4.88
C GLY A 370 -38.80 16.82 5.89
N ASN A 371 -37.54 16.83 5.46
CA ASN A 371 -36.35 16.48 6.23
C ASN A 371 -36.31 15.02 6.74
N ARG A 372 -37.11 14.12 6.14
CA ARG A 372 -37.03 12.67 6.35
C ARG A 372 -35.80 12.09 5.65
N VAL A 373 -35.39 10.90 6.09
CA VAL A 373 -34.25 10.18 5.49
C VAL A 373 -34.71 9.54 4.19
N ALA A 374 -34.13 9.99 3.08
CA ALA A 374 -34.37 9.45 1.75
C ALA A 374 -33.25 8.49 1.35
N ASP A 375 -33.64 7.40 0.68
CA ASP A 375 -32.75 6.33 0.22
C ASP A 375 -32.51 6.44 -1.29
N TRP A 376 -31.37 7.03 -1.66
CA TRP A 376 -30.97 7.20 -3.05
C TRP A 376 -30.28 5.96 -3.63
N ARG A 377 -29.90 4.99 -2.80
CA ARG A 377 -28.94 3.93 -3.18
C ARG A 377 -29.53 2.89 -4.13
N PHE A 378 -28.87 2.60 -5.24
CA PHE A 378 -29.29 1.54 -6.17
C PHE A 378 -28.59 0.22 -5.83
N ALA A 379 -27.38 0.26 -5.31
CA ALA A 379 -26.59 -0.93 -5.01
C ALA A 379 -26.84 -1.53 -3.61
N LYS A 380 -27.72 -0.97 -2.76
CA LYS A 380 -27.88 -1.46 -1.38
C LYS A 380 -28.67 -2.76 -1.28
N ALA A 381 -29.82 -2.84 -1.94
CA ALA A 381 -30.70 -4.01 -1.89
C ALA A 381 -30.34 -4.99 -3.02
N PRO A 382 -30.07 -6.29 -2.75
CA PRO A 382 -29.61 -7.22 -3.79
C PRO A 382 -30.50 -7.32 -5.03
N GLY A 383 -31.82 -7.25 -4.86
CA GLY A 383 -32.78 -7.27 -5.97
C GLY A 383 -32.72 -6.01 -6.84
N ILE A 384 -32.47 -4.84 -6.24
CA ILE A 384 -32.34 -3.56 -6.95
C ILE A 384 -30.97 -3.50 -7.62
N ALA A 385 -29.90 -3.85 -6.91
CA ALA A 385 -28.55 -3.88 -7.45
C ALA A 385 -28.43 -4.83 -8.66
N GLY A 386 -29.01 -6.03 -8.56
CA GLY A 386 -29.05 -6.99 -9.66
C GLY A 386 -29.83 -6.48 -10.87
N SER A 387 -30.98 -5.81 -10.64
CA SER A 387 -31.79 -5.22 -11.72
C SER A 387 -31.08 -4.04 -12.39
N PHE A 388 -30.46 -3.17 -11.59
CA PHE A 388 -29.68 -2.04 -12.09
C PHE A 388 -28.48 -2.50 -12.93
N ARG A 389 -27.71 -3.49 -12.45
CA ARG A 389 -26.62 -4.09 -13.24
C ARG A 389 -27.12 -4.69 -14.54
N THR A 390 -28.23 -5.44 -14.51
CA THR A 390 -28.78 -6.09 -15.71
C THR A 390 -29.18 -5.03 -16.73
N ASP A 391 -29.92 -4.00 -16.32
CA ASP A 391 -30.34 -2.93 -17.24
C ASP A 391 -29.13 -2.10 -17.74
N LEU A 392 -28.09 -1.88 -16.93
CA LEU A 392 -26.84 -1.23 -17.35
C LEU A 392 -26.13 -2.02 -18.45
N GLN A 393 -26.04 -3.34 -18.28
CA GLN A 393 -25.41 -4.25 -19.25
C GLN A 393 -26.23 -4.32 -20.55
N ASP A 394 -27.55 -4.43 -20.44
CA ASP A 394 -28.48 -4.48 -21.57
C ASP A 394 -28.50 -3.17 -22.38
N ALA A 395 -28.23 -2.03 -21.74
CA ALA A 395 -28.15 -0.75 -22.43
C ALA A 395 -26.97 -0.66 -23.41
N ASP A 396 -25.88 -1.40 -23.18
CA ASP A 396 -24.62 -1.43 -23.98
C ASP A 396 -24.04 -0.04 -24.33
N GLN A 397 -24.30 0.98 -23.51
CA GLN A 397 -23.68 2.31 -23.63
C GLN A 397 -22.63 2.56 -22.56
N PHE A 398 -22.74 1.88 -21.43
CA PHE A 398 -21.93 2.14 -20.25
C PHE A 398 -20.63 1.35 -20.25
N VAL A 399 -19.55 2.02 -19.85
CA VAL A 399 -18.23 1.41 -19.68
C VAL A 399 -18.07 0.95 -18.24
N PHE A 400 -17.66 -0.30 -18.05
CA PHE A 400 -17.25 -0.83 -16.75
C PHE A 400 -15.74 -0.69 -16.58
N GLY A 401 -15.27 -0.57 -15.33
CA GLY A 401 -13.85 -0.47 -15.01
C GLY A 401 -13.06 -1.77 -15.31
N PRO A 402 -11.72 -1.70 -15.43
CA PRO A 402 -10.90 -0.49 -15.27
C PRO A 402 -10.88 0.39 -16.53
N VAL A 403 -10.82 1.70 -16.31
CA VAL A 403 -10.62 2.74 -17.35
C VAL A 403 -9.30 3.49 -17.20
N THR A 404 -8.62 3.33 -16.05
CA THR A 404 -7.23 3.73 -15.81
C THR A 404 -6.41 2.52 -15.35
N ASP A 405 -5.08 2.66 -15.29
CA ASP A 405 -4.22 1.60 -14.76
C ASP A 405 -4.53 1.30 -13.29
N ARG A 406 -4.63 0.00 -12.96
CA ARG A 406 -4.95 -0.44 -11.60
C ARG A 406 -3.72 -0.40 -10.70
N VAL A 407 -3.90 0.14 -9.50
CA VAL A 407 -2.93 0.11 -8.40
C VAL A 407 -3.44 -0.83 -7.29
N THR A 408 -3.22 -2.13 -7.48
CA THR A 408 -3.78 -3.20 -6.65
C THR A 408 -3.01 -3.43 -5.35
N PRO A 409 -3.65 -4.00 -4.30
CA PRO A 409 -2.96 -4.42 -3.10
C PRO A 409 -1.85 -5.47 -3.36
N GLN A 410 -2.02 -6.30 -4.39
CA GLN A 410 -1.01 -7.30 -4.78
C GLN A 410 0.23 -6.65 -5.37
N GLN A 411 0.07 -5.59 -6.17
CA GLN A 411 1.19 -4.75 -6.60
C GLN A 411 1.85 -4.05 -5.41
N GLY A 412 1.07 -3.59 -4.43
CA GLY A 412 1.62 -3.03 -3.19
C GLY A 412 2.47 -4.01 -2.39
N ALA A 413 1.98 -5.24 -2.21
CA ALA A 413 2.75 -6.30 -1.58
C ALA A 413 4.02 -6.63 -2.37
N ALA A 414 3.95 -6.68 -3.71
CA ALA A 414 5.11 -6.91 -4.57
C ALA A 414 6.11 -5.74 -4.54
N ALA A 415 5.63 -4.51 -4.50
CA ALA A 415 6.44 -3.30 -4.44
C ALA A 415 7.27 -3.23 -3.15
N THR A 416 6.82 -3.83 -2.05
CA THR A 416 7.65 -3.94 -0.83
C THR A 416 8.91 -4.80 -1.03
N ASN A 417 9.00 -5.57 -2.13
CA ASN A 417 10.20 -6.32 -2.50
C ASN A 417 11.17 -5.46 -3.32
N GLN A 418 11.99 -4.63 -2.64
CA GLN A 418 12.87 -3.66 -3.27
C GLN A 418 14.29 -3.66 -2.73
N GLN A 419 15.23 -3.18 -3.57
CA GLN A 419 16.62 -2.99 -3.18
C GLN A 419 16.81 -1.59 -2.58
N LEU A 420 17.38 -1.54 -1.37
CA LEU A 420 17.73 -0.30 -0.66
C LEU A 420 19.01 0.38 -1.20
N ASP A 421 19.89 -0.37 -1.84
CA ASP A 421 21.17 0.12 -2.35
C ASP A 421 21.31 -0.33 -3.80
N THR A 422 21.43 0.59 -4.74
CA THR A 422 21.72 0.31 -6.17
C THR A 422 23.10 0.83 -6.58
N GLY A 423 23.86 1.41 -5.63
CA GLY A 423 25.17 2.01 -5.88
C GLY A 423 26.33 1.11 -5.45
N GLY A 424 27.32 0.95 -6.34
CA GLY A 424 28.55 0.20 -6.05
C GLY A 424 28.45 -1.31 -6.32
N ASP A 425 29.60 -1.97 -6.28
CA ASP A 425 29.71 -3.40 -6.59
C ASP A 425 29.29 -4.26 -5.38
N GLN A 426 27.99 -4.55 -5.28
CA GLN A 426 27.44 -5.41 -4.23
C GLN A 426 28.05 -6.81 -4.22
N MET A 427 28.36 -7.35 -5.40
CA MET A 427 28.96 -8.66 -5.53
C MET A 427 30.38 -8.65 -4.96
N ALA A 428 31.13 -7.56 -5.10
CA ALA A 428 32.44 -7.43 -4.48
C ALA A 428 32.34 -7.47 -2.95
N TRP A 429 31.31 -6.85 -2.36
CA TRP A 429 31.07 -6.94 -0.92
C TRP A 429 30.84 -8.38 -0.46
N ILE A 430 30.07 -9.17 -1.22
CA ILE A 430 29.82 -10.59 -0.96
C ILE A 430 31.15 -11.36 -0.99
N VAL A 431 31.95 -11.15 -2.03
CA VAL A 431 33.25 -11.79 -2.22
C VAL A 431 34.20 -11.48 -1.07
N TRP A 432 34.36 -10.21 -0.71
CA TRP A 432 35.27 -9.79 0.34
C TRP A 432 34.85 -10.28 1.72
N LEU A 433 33.53 -10.31 1.99
CA LEU A 433 33.00 -10.83 3.24
C LEU A 433 33.20 -12.36 3.31
N ALA A 434 32.97 -13.09 2.22
CA ALA A 434 33.26 -14.52 2.15
C ALA A 434 34.75 -14.82 2.37
N ALA A 435 35.65 -14.04 1.74
CA ALA A 435 37.09 -14.16 1.93
C ALA A 435 37.53 -13.86 3.37
N GLY A 436 37.04 -12.77 3.95
CA GLY A 436 37.30 -12.38 5.34
C GLY A 436 36.82 -13.43 6.34
N LEU A 437 35.59 -13.95 6.15
CA LEU A 437 35.04 -15.01 6.98
C LEU A 437 35.80 -16.34 6.84
N ALA A 438 36.24 -16.71 5.64
CA ALA A 438 37.07 -17.88 5.42
C ALA A 438 38.44 -17.75 6.09
N LEU A 439 39.06 -16.57 6.03
CA LEU A 439 40.31 -16.29 6.74
C LEU A 439 40.14 -16.43 8.26
N VAL A 440 39.09 -15.82 8.81
CA VAL A 440 38.77 -15.91 10.24
C VAL A 440 38.47 -17.36 10.64
N PHE A 441 37.79 -18.13 9.78
CA PHE A 441 37.55 -19.56 9.99
C PHE A 441 38.86 -20.34 10.11
N VAL A 442 39.83 -20.13 9.22
CA VAL A 442 41.16 -20.77 9.27
C VAL A 442 41.91 -20.35 10.55
N VAL A 443 41.92 -19.06 10.86
CA VAL A 443 42.53 -18.52 12.09
C VAL A 443 41.88 -19.11 13.33
N SER A 444 40.55 -19.33 13.34
CA SER A 444 39.84 -19.97 14.45
C SER A 444 40.35 -21.39 14.71
N GLY A 445 40.75 -22.12 13.66
CA GLY A 445 41.36 -23.44 13.79
C GLY A 445 42.70 -23.40 14.52
N LEU A 446 43.53 -22.40 14.23
CA LEU A 446 44.83 -22.17 14.89
C LEU A 446 44.63 -21.70 16.34
N VAL A 447 43.83 -20.65 16.55
CA VAL A 447 43.54 -20.10 17.89
C VAL A 447 42.87 -21.13 18.77
N GLY A 448 41.96 -21.93 18.21
CA GLY A 448 41.31 -23.00 18.95
C GLY A 448 42.29 -24.04 19.48
N ARG A 449 43.47 -24.22 18.86
CA ARG A 449 44.54 -25.07 19.38
C ARG A 449 45.39 -24.35 20.43
N LEU A 450 45.71 -23.07 20.20
CA LEU A 450 46.60 -22.28 21.06
C LEU A 450 45.93 -21.80 22.36
N VAL A 451 44.63 -21.50 22.33
CA VAL A 451 43.88 -20.93 23.46
C VAL A 451 42.57 -21.71 23.71
N PRO A 452 42.62 -22.96 24.19
CA PRO A 452 41.43 -23.78 24.44
C PRO A 452 40.49 -23.16 25.48
N SER A 453 41.02 -22.31 26.37
CA SER A 453 40.27 -21.67 27.44
C SER A 453 39.18 -20.71 26.94
N TRP A 454 39.24 -20.25 25.68
CA TRP A 454 38.25 -19.35 25.08
C TRP A 454 37.00 -20.05 24.55
N ARG A 455 37.06 -21.38 24.39
CA ARG A 455 36.00 -22.17 23.75
C ARG A 455 34.68 -22.13 24.51
N TYR A 456 33.61 -22.40 23.76
CA TYR A 456 32.28 -22.63 24.31
C TYR A 456 32.32 -23.81 25.30
N PRO A 457 31.82 -23.65 26.54
CA PRO A 457 31.74 -24.75 27.47
C PRO A 457 30.69 -25.76 27.00
N ASP A 458 31.13 -26.92 26.52
CA ASP A 458 30.24 -28.04 26.20
C ASP A 458 29.90 -28.76 27.51
N ASP A 459 28.89 -28.26 28.23
CA ASP A 459 28.51 -28.77 29.55
C ASP A 459 27.72 -30.08 29.48
N GLY A 460 27.53 -30.64 28.28
CA GLY A 460 26.86 -31.93 28.05
C GLY A 460 25.38 -31.95 28.46
N LYS A 461 24.84 -30.82 28.96
CA LYS A 461 23.45 -30.72 29.38
C LYS A 461 22.58 -30.58 28.13
N PRO A 462 21.34 -31.11 28.12
CA PRO A 462 20.36 -30.87 27.05
C PRO A 462 19.90 -29.39 26.93
N GLY A 463 20.68 -28.45 27.49
CA GLY A 463 20.34 -27.05 27.65
C GLY A 463 20.59 -26.23 26.39
N ARG A 464 19.66 -25.32 26.14
CA ARG A 464 19.67 -24.23 25.17
C ARG A 464 21.09 -23.75 24.78
N ASP A 465 21.40 -23.79 23.48
CA ASP A 465 22.68 -23.33 22.93
C ASP A 465 22.72 -21.79 22.84
N LEU A 466 23.51 -21.15 23.71
CA LEU A 466 23.59 -19.69 23.79
C LEU A 466 24.23 -19.06 22.55
N ARG A 467 24.96 -19.82 21.72
CA ARG A 467 25.47 -19.31 20.44
C ARG A 467 24.34 -19.01 19.46
N LEU A 468 23.32 -19.88 19.44
CA LEU A 468 22.12 -19.66 18.63
C LEU A 468 21.33 -18.46 19.13
N ASP A 469 21.21 -18.27 20.44
CA ASP A 469 20.57 -17.08 21.00
C ASP A 469 21.36 -15.80 20.67
N LEU A 470 22.69 -15.80 20.85
CA LEU A 470 23.53 -14.65 20.52
C LEU A 470 23.38 -14.26 19.04
N PHE A 471 23.35 -15.27 18.15
CA PHE A 471 23.22 -15.05 16.73
C PHE A 471 21.82 -14.60 16.31
N ARG A 472 20.75 -15.15 16.91
CA ARG A 472 19.39 -14.60 16.75
C ARG A 472 19.30 -13.15 17.23
N GLY A 473 20.04 -12.79 18.28
CA GLY A 473 20.17 -11.44 18.81
C GLY A 473 20.79 -10.45 17.82
N PHE A 474 21.85 -10.87 17.14
CA PHE A 474 22.45 -10.11 16.05
C PHE A 474 21.44 -9.84 14.92
N ILE A 475 20.77 -10.90 14.46
CA ILE A 475 19.86 -10.83 13.32
C ILE A 475 18.67 -9.93 13.64
N ILE A 476 18.05 -10.08 14.81
CA ILE A 476 16.91 -9.23 15.16
C ILE A 476 17.33 -7.76 15.32
N LEU A 477 18.56 -7.50 15.78
CA LEU A 477 19.10 -6.15 15.84
C LEU A 477 19.27 -5.55 14.44
N ALA A 478 19.83 -6.33 13.51
CA ALA A 478 19.98 -5.91 12.12
C ALA A 478 18.61 -5.60 11.50
N VAL A 479 17.61 -6.46 11.72
CA VAL A 479 16.23 -6.23 11.27
C VAL A 479 15.65 -4.94 11.86
N VAL A 480 15.78 -4.71 13.17
CA VAL A 480 15.30 -3.46 13.79
C VAL A 480 15.98 -2.24 13.17
N ILE A 481 17.30 -2.29 12.96
CA ILE A 481 18.05 -1.16 12.39
C ILE A 481 17.60 -0.88 10.95
N THR A 482 17.45 -1.91 10.11
CA THR A 482 17.09 -1.73 8.69
C THR A 482 15.65 -1.26 8.48
N HIS A 483 14.73 -1.57 9.41
CA HIS A 483 13.35 -1.08 9.35
C HIS A 483 13.18 0.34 9.91
N ILE A 484 14.21 0.88 10.58
CA ILE A 484 14.23 2.27 11.04
C ILE A 484 15.14 3.05 10.10
N GLU A 485 14.54 3.62 9.05
CA GLU A 485 15.21 4.23 7.89
C GLU A 485 15.83 5.61 8.21
N VAL A 486 16.73 5.64 9.19
CA VAL A 486 17.54 6.82 9.53
C VAL A 486 19.00 6.57 9.15
N SER A 487 19.67 7.62 8.66
CA SER A 487 21.08 7.57 8.28
C SER A 487 21.98 7.40 9.50
N GLY A 488 22.95 6.49 9.43
CA GLY A 488 23.86 6.26 10.54
C GLY A 488 24.86 5.13 10.31
N PRO A 489 25.90 5.03 11.15
CA PRO A 489 26.89 3.96 11.09
C PRO A 489 26.25 2.59 11.34
N TYR A 490 25.17 2.51 12.12
CA TYR A 490 24.40 1.26 12.31
C TYR A 490 23.73 0.81 11.01
N SER A 491 23.03 1.71 10.31
CA SER A 491 22.41 1.41 9.01
C SER A 491 23.45 1.00 7.98
N TYR A 492 24.52 1.79 7.83
CA TYR A 492 25.63 1.46 6.93
C TYR A 492 26.22 0.08 7.26
N LEU A 493 26.56 -0.16 8.53
CA LEU A 493 27.12 -1.44 8.93
C LEU A 493 26.13 -2.57 8.69
N THR A 494 24.86 -2.46 9.05
CA THR A 494 23.90 -3.57 8.91
C THR A 494 23.54 -3.88 7.46
N LEU A 495 23.50 -2.87 6.57
CA LEU A 495 23.27 -3.06 5.14
C LEU A 495 24.45 -3.73 4.41
N HIS A 496 25.68 -3.55 4.91
CA HIS A 496 26.90 -4.14 4.32
C HIS A 496 27.45 -5.37 5.08
N ALA A 497 27.24 -5.48 6.40
CA ALA A 497 27.85 -6.51 7.26
C ALA A 497 27.21 -7.89 7.15
N VAL A 498 26.04 -8.01 6.51
CA VAL A 498 25.39 -9.31 6.29
C VAL A 498 25.69 -9.86 4.88
N GLY A 499 26.44 -9.12 4.04
CA GLY A 499 26.87 -9.60 2.73
C GLY A 499 25.69 -9.97 1.83
N ALA A 500 25.73 -11.18 1.26
CA ALA A 500 24.70 -11.72 0.35
C ALA A 500 23.42 -12.20 1.03
N ILE A 501 23.45 -12.33 2.36
CA ILE A 501 22.34 -12.90 3.13
C ILE A 501 21.55 -11.74 3.76
N THR A 502 20.23 -11.80 3.74
CA THR A 502 19.39 -10.85 4.48
C THR A 502 19.12 -11.38 5.88
N GLY A 503 18.83 -10.49 6.83
CA GLY A 503 18.44 -10.89 8.18
C GLY A 503 17.25 -11.88 8.20
N ALA A 504 16.34 -11.79 7.23
CA ALA A 504 15.17 -12.64 7.12
C ALA A 504 15.53 -14.13 6.89
N GLU A 505 16.42 -14.45 5.95
CA GLU A 505 16.80 -15.83 5.61
C GLU A 505 17.35 -16.56 6.83
N MET A 506 18.29 -15.90 7.52
CA MET A 506 18.91 -16.47 8.69
C MET A 506 17.93 -16.58 9.87
N PHE A 507 16.99 -15.64 9.99
CA PHE A 507 15.94 -15.71 10.99
C PHE A 507 15.01 -16.92 10.78
N VAL A 508 14.62 -17.19 9.52
CA VAL A 508 13.82 -18.38 9.14
C VAL A 508 14.59 -19.67 9.38
N PHE A 509 15.86 -19.72 8.95
CA PHE A 509 16.75 -20.86 9.15
C PHE A 509 16.92 -21.23 10.63
N LEU A 510 17.29 -20.26 11.46
CA LEU A 510 17.50 -20.48 12.90
C LEU A 510 16.21 -20.83 13.62
N SER A 511 15.07 -20.29 13.20
CA SER A 511 13.76 -20.66 13.74
C SER A 511 13.47 -22.13 13.49
N GLY A 512 13.69 -22.62 12.26
CA GLY A 512 13.62 -24.04 11.93
C GLY A 512 14.59 -24.88 12.77
N MET A 513 15.85 -24.45 12.88
CA MET A 513 16.87 -25.17 13.66
C MET A 513 16.51 -25.31 15.14
N VAL A 514 16.10 -24.22 15.80
CA VAL A 514 15.70 -24.26 17.21
C VAL A 514 14.48 -25.16 17.41
N LEU A 515 13.51 -25.10 16.50
CA LEU A 515 12.32 -25.96 16.56
C LEU A 515 12.69 -27.44 16.37
N GLY A 516 13.54 -27.76 15.40
CA GLY A 516 14.04 -29.12 15.15
C GLY A 516 14.80 -29.70 16.35
N MET A 517 15.50 -28.85 17.13
CA MET A 517 16.20 -29.25 18.36
C MET A 517 15.26 -29.47 19.54
N VAL A 518 14.26 -28.59 19.73
CA VAL A 518 13.42 -28.56 20.94
C VAL A 518 12.22 -29.50 20.83
N TYR A 519 11.65 -29.66 19.64
CA TYR A 519 10.44 -30.46 19.44
C TYR A 519 10.61 -31.95 19.85
N PRO A 520 11.74 -32.63 19.54
CA PRO A 520 11.97 -34.01 19.99
C PRO A 520 12.06 -34.15 21.51
N LEU A 521 12.59 -33.13 22.21
CA LEU A 521 12.62 -33.09 23.68
C LEU A 521 11.20 -32.97 24.26
N GLY A 522 10.33 -32.21 23.59
CA GLY A 522 8.91 -32.14 23.90
C GLY A 522 8.23 -33.50 23.76
N ILE A 523 8.46 -34.20 22.65
CA ILE A 523 7.89 -35.55 22.41
C ILE A 523 8.36 -36.53 23.48
N ALA A 524 9.66 -36.53 23.81
CA ALA A 524 10.21 -37.43 24.82
C ALA A 524 9.60 -37.20 26.21
N ARG A 525 9.16 -35.97 26.51
CA ARG A 525 8.62 -35.58 27.83
C ARG A 525 7.10 -35.67 27.92
N PHE A 526 6.37 -35.33 26.84
CA PHE A 526 4.92 -35.15 26.86
C PHE A 526 4.17 -36.03 25.85
N GLY A 527 4.89 -36.77 25.01
CA GLY A 527 4.30 -37.53 23.91
C GLY A 527 4.09 -36.71 22.64
N GLU A 528 3.83 -37.41 21.54
CA GLU A 528 3.75 -36.84 20.20
C GLU A 528 2.55 -35.91 20.02
N TRP A 529 1.36 -36.37 20.39
CA TRP A 529 0.13 -35.60 20.26
C TRP A 529 0.14 -34.32 21.10
N ALA A 530 0.59 -34.39 22.36
CA ALA A 530 0.68 -33.21 23.22
C ALA A 530 1.70 -32.19 22.69
N SER A 531 2.79 -32.66 22.10
CA SER A 531 3.79 -31.79 21.45
C SER A 531 3.25 -31.14 20.18
N ALA A 532 2.46 -31.86 19.38
CA ALA A 532 1.75 -31.32 18.23
C ALA A 532 0.75 -30.22 18.63
N ILE A 533 -0.08 -30.47 19.65
CA ILE A 533 -0.97 -29.46 20.23
C ILE A 533 -0.17 -28.24 20.72
N GLY A 534 0.98 -28.45 21.36
CA GLY A 534 1.87 -27.37 21.80
C GLY A 534 2.37 -26.50 20.63
N ALA A 535 2.78 -27.11 19.53
CA ALA A 535 3.18 -26.39 18.32
C ALA A 535 2.02 -25.64 17.67
N TRP A 536 0.83 -26.24 17.54
CA TRP A 536 -0.33 -25.54 17.00
C TRP A 536 -0.82 -24.41 17.90
N LYS A 537 -0.75 -24.55 19.24
CA LYS A 537 -1.01 -23.44 20.17
C LYS A 537 -0.03 -22.29 19.94
N ARG A 538 1.24 -22.57 19.64
CA ARG A 538 2.23 -21.56 19.30
C ARG A 538 1.92 -20.88 17.96
N ALA A 539 1.60 -21.65 16.92
CA ALA A 539 1.19 -21.13 15.61
C ALA A 539 -0.05 -20.24 15.73
N ARG A 540 -1.07 -20.69 16.48
CA ARG A 540 -2.26 -19.89 16.81
C ARG A 540 -1.90 -18.60 17.55
N LYS A 541 -0.98 -18.65 18.52
CA LYS A 541 -0.53 -17.45 19.24
C LYS A 541 0.15 -16.46 18.29
N GLN A 542 0.99 -16.92 17.37
CA GLN A 542 1.61 -16.06 16.35
C GLN A 542 0.55 -15.41 15.46
N TYR A 543 -0.41 -16.20 14.96
CA TYR A 543 -1.50 -15.70 14.13
C TYR A 543 -2.35 -14.64 14.83
N LEU A 544 -2.79 -14.91 16.07
CA LEU A 544 -3.57 -13.96 16.85
C LEU A 544 -2.81 -12.69 17.19
N VAL A 545 -1.49 -12.79 17.43
CA VAL A 545 -0.64 -11.61 17.66
C VAL A 545 -0.53 -10.79 16.38
N THR A 546 -0.42 -11.43 15.21
CA THR A 546 -0.41 -10.73 13.92
C THR A 546 -1.71 -9.98 13.68
N LEU A 547 -2.86 -10.64 13.85
CA LEU A 547 -4.17 -9.98 13.76
C LEU A 547 -4.30 -8.81 14.74
N ALA A 548 -3.83 -8.99 15.98
CA ALA A 548 -3.86 -7.92 16.98
C ALA A 548 -2.97 -6.73 16.60
N VAL A 549 -1.76 -6.96 16.08
CA VAL A 549 -0.88 -5.88 15.61
C VAL A 549 -1.54 -5.11 14.46
N ILE A 550 -2.14 -5.81 13.49
CA ILE A 550 -2.88 -5.18 12.38
C ILE A 550 -4.00 -4.29 12.92
N LEU A 551 -4.84 -4.79 13.84
CA LEU A 551 -5.92 -4.01 14.43
C LEU A 551 -5.43 -2.85 15.28
N ILE A 552 -4.33 -3.02 16.02
CA ILE A 552 -3.77 -1.94 16.84
C ILE A 552 -3.23 -0.84 15.92
N VAL A 553 -2.47 -1.17 14.87
CA VAL A 553 -1.96 -0.18 13.91
C VAL A 553 -3.13 0.52 13.20
N PHE A 554 -4.16 -0.23 12.79
CA PHE A 554 -5.37 0.36 12.23
C PHE A 554 -6.07 1.30 13.23
N ALA A 555 -6.21 0.92 14.50
CA ALA A 555 -6.77 1.79 15.53
C ALA A 555 -5.91 3.05 15.77
N LEU A 556 -4.59 2.92 15.69
CA LEU A 556 -3.66 4.05 15.81
C LEU A 556 -3.75 5.01 14.61
N SER A 557 -4.27 4.57 13.45
CA SER A 557 -4.47 5.46 12.29
C SER A 557 -5.50 6.55 12.53
N PHE A 558 -6.36 6.39 13.54
CA PHE A 558 -7.30 7.42 13.98
C PHE A 558 -6.67 8.48 14.88
N VAL A 559 -5.40 8.34 15.27
CA VAL A 559 -4.70 9.28 16.14
C VAL A 559 -3.95 10.29 15.25
N PRO A 560 -4.36 11.57 15.18
CA PRO A 560 -3.79 12.53 14.22
C PRO A 560 -2.30 12.85 14.42
N LEU A 561 -1.77 12.56 15.61
CA LEU A 561 -0.36 12.77 15.96
C LEU A 561 0.56 11.67 15.40
N LEU A 562 0.01 10.56 14.90
CA LEU A 562 0.77 9.42 14.43
C LEU A 562 0.75 9.35 12.91
N ASN A 563 1.94 9.25 12.31
CA ASN A 563 2.09 9.02 10.88
C ASN A 563 2.03 7.51 10.58
N THR A 564 0.82 6.94 10.63
CA THR A 564 0.62 5.52 10.35
C THR A 564 0.90 5.15 8.90
N ASP A 565 0.75 6.09 7.96
CA ASP A 565 1.00 5.87 6.54
C ASP A 565 2.41 5.35 6.28
N ALA A 566 3.39 5.73 7.10
CA ALA A 566 4.78 5.24 7.02
C ALA A 566 4.93 3.72 7.17
N ILE A 567 3.95 3.05 7.77
CA ILE A 567 3.94 1.58 7.93
C ILE A 567 2.72 0.91 7.29
N THR A 568 1.64 1.64 7.01
CA THR A 568 0.41 1.12 6.37
C THR A 568 0.37 1.35 4.87
N THR A 569 1.33 2.07 4.30
CA THR A 569 1.52 2.26 2.86
C THR A 569 2.94 1.91 2.46
N PHE A 570 3.18 1.75 1.17
CA PHE A 570 4.54 1.62 0.63
C PHE A 570 4.72 2.53 -0.58
N THR A 571 5.78 3.35 -0.55
CA THR A 571 6.19 4.19 -1.67
C THR A 571 7.30 3.49 -2.43
N ASP A 572 7.07 3.22 -3.70
CA ASP A 572 8.01 2.57 -4.59
C ASP A 572 9.24 3.44 -4.85
N ARG A 573 10.43 2.84 -4.81
CA ARG A 573 11.73 3.51 -5.01
C ARG A 573 12.30 3.33 -6.41
N GLY A 574 11.56 2.70 -7.31
CA GLY A 574 11.99 2.41 -8.67
C GLY A 574 12.99 1.25 -8.80
N THR A 575 13.24 0.51 -7.71
CA THR A 575 14.23 -0.58 -7.65
C THR A 575 13.58 -1.98 -7.61
N GLY A 576 12.26 -2.04 -7.78
CA GLY A 576 11.46 -3.27 -7.80
C GLY A 576 11.14 -3.75 -9.21
N LEU A 577 10.13 -4.63 -9.32
CA LEU A 577 9.71 -5.25 -10.59
C LEU A 577 9.30 -4.23 -11.66
N ASP A 578 8.65 -3.14 -11.26
CA ASP A 578 8.13 -2.11 -12.18
C ASP A 578 9.19 -1.06 -12.57
N GLY A 579 10.41 -1.16 -12.01
CA GLY A 579 11.54 -0.29 -12.31
C GLY A 579 11.29 1.19 -12.03
N VAL A 580 12.14 2.06 -12.61
CA VAL A 580 12.14 3.51 -12.37
C VAL A 580 10.80 4.18 -12.72
N GLN A 581 9.98 3.58 -13.58
CA GLN A 581 8.66 4.12 -13.93
C GLN A 581 7.66 4.10 -12.77
N ALA A 582 7.85 3.19 -11.80
CA ALA A 582 7.02 3.16 -10.61
C ALA A 582 7.56 4.06 -9.49
N GLU A 583 8.73 4.70 -9.64
CA GLU A 583 9.32 5.52 -8.57
C GLU A 583 8.34 6.60 -8.08
N GLY A 584 8.09 6.63 -6.76
CA GLY A 584 7.16 7.55 -6.12
C GLY A 584 5.69 7.10 -6.11
N ARG A 585 5.33 6.00 -6.80
CA ARG A 585 4.00 5.37 -6.73
C ARG A 585 3.73 4.87 -5.31
N VAL A 586 2.55 5.15 -4.78
CA VAL A 586 2.16 4.79 -3.41
C VAL A 586 1.13 3.68 -3.44
N TYR A 587 1.33 2.66 -2.61
CA TYR A 587 0.44 1.51 -2.51
C TYR A 587 -0.20 1.42 -1.12
N ASP A 588 -1.49 1.05 -1.07
CA ASP A 588 -2.16 0.72 0.19
C ASP A 588 -1.79 -0.68 0.66
N LEU A 589 -1.39 -0.82 1.92
CA LEU A 589 -1.18 -2.11 2.57
C LEU A 589 -2.28 -2.47 3.58
N TYR A 590 -3.25 -1.57 3.77
CA TYR A 590 -4.45 -1.74 4.57
C TYR A 590 -5.71 -1.58 3.72
N PRO A 591 -5.82 -2.30 2.58
CA PRO A 591 -6.99 -2.21 1.72
C PRO A 591 -8.23 -2.57 2.54
N ASN A 592 -9.26 -1.75 2.39
CA ASN A 592 -10.55 -1.92 3.06
C ASN A 592 -10.53 -1.99 4.60
N ALA A 593 -9.47 -1.51 5.26
CA ALA A 593 -9.42 -1.60 6.72
C ALA A 593 -10.55 -0.80 7.39
N MET A 594 -10.95 0.34 6.80
CA MET A 594 -12.08 1.14 7.28
C MET A 594 -13.40 0.37 7.32
N GLN A 595 -13.60 -0.57 6.40
CA GLN A 595 -14.82 -1.35 6.26
C GLN A 595 -14.97 -2.36 7.39
N LEU A 596 -13.89 -2.67 8.13
CA LEU A 596 -13.96 -3.45 9.37
C LEU A 596 -14.81 -2.77 10.46
N LEU A 597 -15.00 -1.45 10.38
CA LEU A 597 -15.83 -0.68 11.32
C LEU A 597 -17.30 -0.57 10.88
N ALA A 598 -17.63 -0.94 9.63
CA ALA A 598 -19.02 -0.92 9.17
C ALA A 598 -19.86 -1.93 9.98
N TYR A 599 -21.18 -1.68 10.11
CA TYR A 599 -22.07 -2.60 10.83
C TYR A 599 -23.23 -3.10 9.93
N PRO A 600 -23.31 -4.42 9.66
CA PRO A 600 -22.28 -5.42 9.92
C PRO A 600 -21.05 -5.23 9.00
N PRO A 601 -19.82 -5.61 9.44
CA PRO A 601 -18.65 -5.50 8.58
C PRO A 601 -18.81 -6.43 7.37
N PRO A 602 -18.50 -5.97 6.15
CA PRO A 602 -18.68 -6.79 4.97
C PRO A 602 -17.67 -7.94 4.94
N TRP A 603 -18.10 -9.06 4.36
CA TRP A 603 -17.31 -10.31 4.40
C TRP A 603 -15.95 -10.20 3.70
N TYR A 604 -15.83 -9.41 2.63
CA TYR A 604 -14.56 -9.26 1.91
C TYR A 604 -13.48 -8.62 2.80
N ALA A 605 -13.83 -7.60 3.59
CA ALA A 605 -12.90 -6.94 4.51
C ALA A 605 -12.50 -7.89 5.65
N ILE A 606 -13.46 -8.64 6.20
CA ILE A 606 -13.19 -9.69 7.21
C ILE A 606 -12.24 -10.75 6.64
N ARG A 607 -12.48 -11.22 5.42
CA ARG A 607 -11.64 -12.21 4.75
C ARG A 607 -10.22 -11.69 4.56
N GLN A 608 -10.05 -10.48 4.01
CA GLN A 608 -8.73 -9.87 3.81
C GLN A 608 -7.95 -9.77 5.13
N PHE A 609 -8.63 -9.35 6.20
CA PHE A 609 -8.04 -9.30 7.54
C PHE A 609 -7.62 -10.68 8.06
N LEU A 610 -8.53 -11.68 8.01
CA LEU A 610 -8.26 -13.03 8.51
C LEU A 610 -7.19 -13.78 7.69
N LEU A 611 -7.10 -13.51 6.39
CA LEU A 611 -6.11 -14.11 5.48
C LEU A 611 -4.79 -13.36 5.43
N LEU A 612 -4.60 -12.32 6.26
CA LEU A 612 -3.37 -11.51 6.32
C LEU A 612 -3.04 -10.89 4.95
N GLU A 613 -4.07 -10.46 4.20
CA GLU A 613 -3.93 -9.70 2.96
C GLU A 613 -3.65 -8.21 3.24
N MET A 614 -3.74 -7.79 4.51
CA MET A 614 -3.40 -6.46 4.99
C MET A 614 -2.47 -6.55 6.21
N GLY A 615 -1.59 -5.56 6.35
CA GLY A 615 -0.65 -5.51 7.47
C GLY A 615 0.48 -4.51 7.27
N PRO A 616 1.20 -4.17 8.36
CA PRO A 616 2.25 -3.17 8.29
C PRO A 616 3.49 -3.79 7.67
N TRP A 617 4.09 -3.14 6.66
CA TRP A 617 5.17 -3.73 5.86
C TRP A 617 6.35 -4.30 6.67
N PRO A 618 6.80 -3.71 7.81
CA PRO A 618 7.89 -4.26 8.61
C PRO A 618 7.58 -5.61 9.29
N PHE A 619 6.31 -6.04 9.24
CA PHE A 619 5.79 -7.19 9.96
C PHE A 619 5.33 -8.33 9.04
N ASN A 620 5.37 -8.13 7.71
CA ASN A 620 4.80 -9.03 6.72
C ASN A 620 5.29 -10.49 6.84
N ILE A 621 6.58 -10.70 7.14
CA ILE A 621 7.18 -12.04 7.27
C ILE A 621 6.48 -12.95 8.31
N MET A 622 5.69 -12.37 9.23
CA MET A 622 4.94 -13.17 10.21
C MET A 622 3.90 -14.08 9.58
N GLY A 623 3.31 -13.70 8.44
CA GLY A 623 2.41 -14.57 7.70
C GLY A 623 3.09 -15.89 7.31
N LEU A 624 4.32 -15.82 6.78
CA LEU A 624 5.14 -16.99 6.47
C LEU A 624 5.34 -17.87 7.70
N PHE A 625 5.70 -17.29 8.85
CA PHE A 625 5.91 -18.05 10.09
C PHE A 625 4.64 -18.72 10.61
N VAL A 626 3.48 -18.09 10.46
CA VAL A 626 2.20 -18.68 10.84
C VAL A 626 1.95 -19.95 10.02
N VAL A 627 2.12 -19.86 8.69
CA VAL A 627 1.91 -20.99 7.79
C VAL A 627 2.93 -22.10 8.06
N LEU A 628 4.24 -21.79 8.08
CA LEU A 628 5.28 -22.79 8.35
C LEU A 628 5.12 -23.45 9.73
N SER A 629 4.70 -22.69 10.74
CA SER A 629 4.50 -23.22 12.09
C SER A 629 3.32 -24.18 12.19
N LEU A 630 2.29 -24.01 11.36
CA LEU A 630 1.15 -24.93 11.27
C LEU A 630 1.59 -26.34 10.82
N PHE A 631 2.57 -26.40 9.91
CA PHE A 631 3.09 -27.66 9.36
C PHE A 631 4.19 -28.32 10.19
N ILE A 632 4.71 -27.68 11.26
CA ILE A 632 5.76 -28.25 12.12
C ILE A 632 5.45 -29.69 12.56
N PRO A 633 4.25 -30.03 13.08
CA PRO A 633 3.97 -31.40 13.52
C PRO A 633 4.10 -32.41 12.39
N VAL A 634 3.64 -32.06 11.18
CA VAL A 634 3.73 -32.91 9.99
C VAL A 634 5.20 -33.10 9.58
N PHE A 635 5.97 -32.02 9.49
CA PHE A 635 7.39 -32.11 9.14
C PHE A 635 8.18 -32.94 10.16
N MET A 636 7.94 -32.71 11.45
CA MET A 636 8.62 -33.44 12.52
C MET A 636 8.22 -34.92 12.58
N TRP A 637 6.96 -35.24 12.25
CA TRP A 637 6.48 -36.62 12.09
C TRP A 637 7.24 -37.36 10.97
N VAL A 638 7.43 -36.71 9.81
CA VAL A 638 8.21 -37.25 8.68
C VAL A 638 9.69 -37.45 9.08
N ILE A 639 10.32 -36.42 9.67
CA ILE A 639 11.74 -36.44 10.07
C ILE A 639 12.00 -37.57 11.09
N ARG A 640 11.13 -37.72 12.11
CA ARG A 640 11.29 -38.75 13.14
C ARG A 640 11.27 -40.18 12.61
N ARG A 641 10.54 -40.42 11.52
CA ARG A 641 10.47 -41.73 10.87
C ARG A 641 11.65 -42.01 9.93
N GLY A 642 12.62 -41.11 9.85
CA GLY A 642 13.80 -41.26 8.99
C GLY A 642 13.58 -40.82 7.54
N TYR A 643 12.40 -40.30 7.20
CA TYR A 643 12.08 -39.80 5.86
C TYR A 643 12.47 -38.33 5.67
N TRP A 644 13.49 -37.85 6.39
CA TRP A 644 13.99 -36.47 6.27
C TRP A 644 14.44 -36.14 4.83
N TRP A 645 14.99 -37.12 4.11
CA TRP A 645 15.41 -36.96 2.71
C TRP A 645 14.20 -36.72 1.80
N ALA A 646 13.09 -37.42 2.02
CA ALA A 646 11.86 -37.24 1.24
C ALA A 646 11.27 -35.85 1.47
N LEU A 647 11.29 -35.36 2.73
CA LEU A 647 10.90 -33.98 3.05
C LEU A 647 11.75 -32.98 2.28
N LEU A 648 13.08 -33.15 2.24
CA LEU A 648 13.96 -32.23 1.51
C LEU A 648 13.79 -32.34 -0.01
N VAL A 649 13.56 -33.53 -0.56
CA VAL A 649 13.26 -33.71 -2.00
C VAL A 649 11.99 -32.97 -2.39
N VAL A 650 10.90 -33.13 -1.63
CA VAL A 650 9.65 -32.39 -1.86
C VAL A 650 9.89 -30.89 -1.70
N SER A 651 10.64 -30.49 -0.66
CA SER A 651 10.96 -29.09 -0.40
C SER A 651 11.73 -28.44 -1.56
N TRP A 652 12.72 -29.12 -2.13
CA TRP A 652 13.44 -28.64 -3.30
C TRP A 652 12.60 -28.68 -4.58
N ALA A 653 11.71 -29.67 -4.73
CA ALA A 653 10.78 -29.70 -5.87
C ALA A 653 9.83 -28.49 -5.86
N LEU A 654 9.33 -28.09 -4.69
CA LEU A 654 8.53 -26.87 -4.54
C LEU A 654 9.34 -25.60 -4.84
N TYR A 655 10.60 -25.54 -4.39
CA TYR A 655 11.51 -24.44 -4.71
C TYR A 655 11.72 -24.30 -6.24
N VAL A 656 12.03 -25.41 -6.92
CA VAL A 656 12.22 -25.44 -8.38
C VAL A 656 10.91 -25.11 -9.11
N PHE A 657 9.77 -25.62 -8.64
CA PHE A 657 8.48 -25.30 -9.22
C PHE A 657 8.19 -23.80 -9.18
N GLN A 658 8.44 -23.13 -8.04
CA GLN A 658 8.28 -21.68 -7.92
C GLN A 658 9.27 -20.91 -8.80
N ALA A 659 10.52 -21.36 -8.87
CA ALA A 659 11.54 -20.72 -9.72
C ALA A 659 11.18 -20.78 -11.22
N VAL A 660 10.47 -21.82 -11.65
CA VAL A 660 9.98 -21.98 -13.04
C VAL A 660 8.62 -21.29 -13.24
N ASN A 661 7.84 -21.08 -12.18
CA ASN A 661 6.52 -20.45 -12.21
C ASN A 661 6.48 -19.25 -11.23
N PRO A 662 7.22 -18.16 -11.50
CA PRO A 662 7.38 -17.05 -10.55
C PRO A 662 6.04 -16.37 -10.20
N ASP A 663 5.08 -16.36 -11.13
CA ASP A 663 3.76 -15.74 -10.94
C ASP A 663 2.80 -16.59 -10.07
N PHE A 664 3.16 -17.85 -9.80
CA PHE A 664 2.31 -18.72 -9.00
C PHE A 664 2.34 -18.31 -7.52
N LYS A 665 1.24 -17.74 -7.02
CA LYS A 665 1.08 -17.36 -5.61
C LYS A 665 0.02 -18.23 -4.95
N PRO A 666 0.39 -19.22 -4.12
CA PRO A 666 -0.58 -20.10 -3.47
C PRO A 666 -1.51 -19.37 -2.50
N LEU A 667 -1.09 -18.19 -1.99
CA LEU A 667 -1.87 -17.38 -1.06
C LEU A 667 -1.87 -15.91 -1.50
N ASN A 668 -2.99 -15.21 -1.29
CA ASN A 668 -3.06 -13.76 -1.49
C ASN A 668 -2.52 -12.96 -0.29
N SER A 669 -2.03 -13.65 0.75
CA SER A 669 -1.47 -13.02 1.93
C SER A 669 -0.30 -12.11 1.56
N GLN A 670 -0.20 -10.97 2.22
CA GLN A 670 0.76 -9.91 1.89
C GLN A 670 2.23 -10.39 1.90
N PHE A 671 2.55 -11.38 2.74
CA PHE A 671 3.90 -11.93 2.83
C PHE A 671 4.34 -12.69 1.58
N ASP A 672 3.42 -13.29 0.81
CA ASP A 672 3.76 -14.24 -0.26
C ASP A 672 4.42 -13.54 -1.46
N ALA A 673 4.22 -12.22 -1.58
CA ALA A 673 4.85 -11.40 -2.61
C ALA A 673 6.35 -11.14 -2.37
N VAL A 674 6.78 -11.04 -1.11
CA VAL A 674 8.20 -10.79 -0.72
C VAL A 674 8.88 -12.08 -0.27
N PHE A 675 8.12 -12.96 0.38
CA PHE A 675 8.59 -14.21 0.94
C PHE A 675 7.79 -15.40 0.36
N PRO A 676 7.91 -15.69 -0.96
CA PRO A 676 7.13 -16.75 -1.60
C PRO A 676 7.22 -18.06 -0.81
N LEU A 677 6.05 -18.58 -0.41
CA LEU A 677 5.96 -19.70 0.53
C LEU A 677 6.75 -20.92 0.04
N LEU A 678 6.64 -21.25 -1.25
CA LEU A 678 7.27 -22.42 -1.85
C LEU A 678 8.79 -22.32 -1.93
N THR A 679 9.32 -21.11 -2.10
CA THR A 679 10.76 -20.82 -2.09
C THR A 679 11.30 -20.84 -0.66
N TRP A 680 10.68 -20.09 0.25
CA TRP A 680 11.21 -19.85 1.60
C TRP A 680 11.08 -21.05 2.55
N GLN A 681 10.13 -21.97 2.29
CA GLN A 681 10.03 -23.19 3.09
C GLN A 681 11.29 -24.06 3.02
N VAL A 682 12.11 -23.95 1.96
CA VAL A 682 13.37 -24.72 1.83
C VAL A 682 14.35 -24.39 2.95
N VAL A 683 14.47 -23.11 3.31
CA VAL A 683 15.38 -22.66 4.37
C VAL A 683 14.90 -23.18 5.73
N PHE A 684 13.59 -23.15 5.95
CA PHE A 684 12.98 -23.61 7.18
C PHE A 684 13.08 -25.13 7.37
N THR A 685 12.81 -25.93 6.34
CA THR A 685 12.88 -27.39 6.39
C THR A 685 14.32 -27.88 6.57
N HIS A 686 15.30 -27.25 5.92
CA HIS A 686 16.71 -27.51 6.20
C HIS A 686 17.06 -27.18 7.66
N GLY A 687 16.59 -26.03 8.17
CA GLY A 687 16.69 -25.69 9.59
C GLY A 687 16.18 -26.83 10.49
N LEU A 688 14.95 -27.31 10.27
CA LEU A 688 14.34 -28.40 11.05
C LEU A 688 15.18 -29.69 11.04
N VAL A 689 15.62 -30.12 9.86
CA VAL A 689 16.42 -31.35 9.70
C VAL A 689 17.78 -31.22 10.39
N LEU A 690 18.48 -30.10 10.16
CA LEU A 690 19.77 -29.82 10.81
C LEU A 690 19.63 -29.70 12.32
N GLY A 691 18.55 -29.10 12.81
CA GLY A 691 18.23 -29.00 14.22
C GLY A 691 18.02 -30.37 14.88
N TYR A 692 17.26 -31.26 14.21
CA TYR A 692 17.00 -32.62 14.68
C TYR A 692 18.28 -33.47 14.73
N TYR A 693 19.09 -33.43 13.68
CA TYR A 693 20.33 -34.21 13.55
C TYR A 693 21.59 -33.45 14.02
N ARG A 694 21.44 -32.36 14.78
CA ARG A 694 22.54 -31.45 15.16
C ARG A 694 23.73 -32.20 15.77
N ARG A 695 23.49 -33.16 16.66
CA ARG A 695 24.56 -33.90 17.34
C ARG A 695 25.35 -34.78 16.37
N GLN A 696 24.65 -35.50 15.51
CA GLN A 696 25.25 -36.36 14.47
C GLN A 696 26.07 -35.52 13.49
N ILE A 697 25.48 -34.42 13.03
CA ILE A 697 26.13 -33.48 12.10
C ILE A 697 27.36 -32.86 12.75
N THR A 698 27.23 -32.29 13.96
CA THR A 698 28.37 -31.70 14.67
C THR A 698 29.49 -32.72 14.86
N ARG A 699 29.17 -33.96 15.22
CA ARG A 699 30.17 -35.04 15.37
C ARG A 699 30.87 -35.36 14.04
N ALA A 700 30.11 -35.46 12.95
CA ALA A 700 30.68 -35.69 11.61
C ALA A 700 31.58 -34.52 11.18
N LEU A 701 31.11 -33.28 11.32
CA LEU A 701 31.80 -32.06 10.90
C LEU A 701 33.08 -31.79 11.73
N THR A 702 33.08 -32.16 13.01
CA THR A 702 34.24 -31.94 13.91
C THR A 702 35.27 -33.08 13.91
N GLY A 703 34.98 -34.19 13.20
CA GLY A 703 35.94 -35.27 12.95
C GLY A 703 37.14 -34.83 12.12
N ARG A 704 38.19 -35.67 12.03
CA ARG A 704 39.40 -35.35 11.24
C ARG A 704 39.07 -35.11 9.77
N LEU A 705 38.34 -36.04 9.16
CA LEU A 705 37.88 -35.95 7.78
C LEU A 705 36.92 -34.78 7.59
N GLY A 706 35.94 -34.60 8.48
CA GLY A 706 34.99 -33.49 8.44
C GLY A 706 35.66 -32.12 8.44
N LYS A 707 36.65 -31.90 9.32
CA LYS A 707 37.41 -30.64 9.36
C LYS A 707 38.16 -30.34 8.07
N VAL A 708 38.76 -31.37 7.47
CA VAL A 708 39.47 -31.21 6.18
C VAL A 708 38.47 -30.87 5.08
N LEU A 709 37.38 -31.65 4.95
CA LEU A 709 36.36 -31.42 3.93
C LEU A 709 35.71 -30.04 4.04
N ILE A 710 35.31 -29.63 5.25
CA ILE A 710 34.73 -28.30 5.48
C ILE A 710 35.75 -27.20 5.21
N GLY A 711 37.01 -27.39 5.60
CA GLY A 711 38.08 -26.44 5.29
C GLY A 711 38.26 -26.26 3.80
N VAL A 712 38.28 -27.36 3.04
CA VAL A 712 38.35 -27.33 1.57
C VAL A 712 37.12 -26.65 0.98
N LEU A 713 35.91 -26.94 1.48
CA LEU A 713 34.67 -26.31 0.99
C LEU A 713 34.62 -24.81 1.26
N ILE A 714 34.88 -24.38 2.50
CA ILE A 714 34.86 -22.96 2.90
C ILE A 714 35.94 -22.17 2.15
N CYS A 715 37.18 -22.64 2.20
CA CYS A 715 38.28 -21.94 1.53
C CYS A 715 38.15 -22.02 0.01
N GLY A 716 37.69 -23.14 -0.54
CA GLY A 716 37.47 -23.32 -1.97
C GLY A 716 36.36 -22.42 -2.49
N TYR A 717 35.24 -22.30 -1.77
CA TYR A 717 34.16 -21.37 -2.11
C TYR A 717 34.63 -19.91 -2.09
N ALA A 718 35.30 -19.48 -1.02
CA ALA A 718 35.84 -18.12 -0.94
C ALA A 718 36.90 -17.85 -2.01
N ALA A 719 37.80 -18.80 -2.27
CA ALA A 719 38.80 -18.68 -3.32
C ALA A 719 38.17 -18.63 -4.72
N PHE A 720 37.10 -19.40 -4.96
CA PHE A 720 36.33 -19.36 -6.20
C PHE A 720 35.72 -17.97 -6.43
N LEU A 721 35.04 -17.41 -5.42
CA LEU A 721 34.46 -16.08 -5.50
C LEU A 721 35.52 -15.00 -5.76
N VAL A 722 36.65 -15.06 -5.04
CA VAL A 722 37.78 -14.13 -5.23
C VAL A 722 38.41 -14.29 -6.61
N TYR A 723 38.53 -15.52 -7.13
CA TYR A 723 39.11 -15.79 -8.43
C TYR A 723 38.26 -15.22 -9.57
N VAL A 724 36.95 -15.42 -9.50
CA VAL A 724 36.00 -14.89 -10.49
C VAL A 724 35.91 -13.36 -10.40
N TRP A 725 35.88 -12.80 -9.19
CA TRP A 725 35.97 -11.35 -8.97
C TRP A 725 37.27 -10.74 -9.52
N ALA A 726 38.41 -11.39 -9.30
CA ALA A 726 39.69 -10.93 -9.82
C ALA A 726 39.71 -10.97 -11.36
N GLY A 727 39.09 -11.99 -11.95
CA GLY A 727 38.92 -12.09 -13.41
C GLY A 727 38.20 -10.87 -14.00
N ASP A 728 37.06 -10.51 -13.40
CA ASP A 728 36.28 -9.32 -13.79
C ASP A 728 37.05 -8.01 -13.50
N ARG A 729 37.69 -7.89 -12.33
CA ARG A 729 38.38 -6.65 -11.93
C ARG A 729 39.67 -6.35 -12.70
N PHE A 730 40.39 -7.39 -13.12
CA PHE A 730 41.69 -7.30 -13.80
C PHE A 730 41.64 -7.74 -15.26
N ASP A 731 40.44 -7.87 -15.84
CA ASP A 731 40.20 -8.20 -17.26
C ASP A 731 40.89 -9.49 -17.75
N PHE A 732 40.88 -10.55 -16.93
CA PHE A 732 41.35 -11.88 -17.34
C PHE A 732 40.26 -12.94 -17.25
N THR A 733 40.32 -13.96 -18.11
CA THR A 733 39.35 -15.07 -18.07
C THR A 733 39.69 -16.04 -16.93
N PRO A 734 38.79 -16.25 -15.95
CA PRO A 734 39.02 -17.14 -14.82
C PRO A 734 38.84 -18.63 -15.23
N THR A 735 39.71 -19.17 -16.07
CA THR A 735 39.63 -20.56 -16.55
C THR A 735 39.60 -21.57 -15.39
N PRO A 736 38.69 -22.57 -15.38
CA PRO A 736 37.85 -23.03 -16.50
C PRO A 736 36.50 -22.31 -16.65
N PHE A 737 36.23 -21.25 -15.89
CA PHE A 737 34.98 -20.50 -15.91
C PHE A 737 34.97 -19.44 -17.03
N PRO A 738 33.79 -19.08 -17.56
CA PRO A 738 33.67 -18.03 -18.57
C PRO A 738 34.04 -16.65 -18.01
N ALA A 739 34.44 -15.72 -18.88
CA ALA A 739 34.78 -14.35 -18.48
C ALA A 739 33.61 -13.60 -17.83
N THR A 740 32.36 -13.94 -18.21
CA THR A 740 31.13 -13.35 -17.67
C THR A 740 30.70 -13.92 -16.33
N MET A 741 31.39 -14.94 -15.81
CA MET A 741 30.95 -15.71 -14.63
C MET A 741 30.63 -14.82 -13.43
N TYR A 742 31.37 -13.73 -13.22
CA TYR A 742 31.12 -12.80 -12.11
C TYR A 742 29.74 -12.15 -12.18
N GLN A 743 29.41 -11.60 -13.35
CA GLN A 743 28.17 -10.89 -13.62
C GLN A 743 26.99 -11.87 -13.68
N ASP A 744 27.20 -13.03 -14.32
CA ASP A 744 26.20 -14.11 -14.39
C ASP A 744 25.85 -14.62 -12.99
N LEU A 745 26.86 -14.78 -12.13
CA LEU A 745 26.68 -15.23 -10.76
C LEU A 745 25.87 -14.20 -9.96
N TYR A 746 26.20 -12.91 -10.05
CA TYR A 746 25.41 -11.87 -9.38
C TYR A 746 23.95 -11.88 -9.83
N ASN A 747 23.70 -11.91 -11.14
CA ASN A 747 22.35 -11.80 -11.71
C ASN A 747 21.47 -13.04 -11.46
N THR A 748 22.07 -14.24 -11.40
CA THR A 748 21.31 -15.50 -11.31
C THR A 748 21.31 -16.13 -9.92
N ALA A 749 22.24 -15.74 -9.05
CA ALA A 749 22.47 -16.44 -7.78
C ALA A 749 22.48 -15.55 -6.53
N TYR A 750 22.75 -14.24 -6.64
CA TYR A 750 22.98 -13.35 -5.48
C TYR A 750 22.12 -12.07 -5.48
N GLN A 751 21.14 -11.91 -6.37
CA GLN A 751 20.27 -10.73 -6.30
C GLN A 751 19.51 -10.70 -4.96
N ARG A 752 19.56 -9.55 -4.27
CA ARG A 752 19.06 -9.41 -2.89
C ARG A 752 17.52 -9.46 -2.78
N VAL A 753 16.82 -9.26 -3.89
CA VAL A 753 15.35 -9.21 -3.99
C VAL A 753 14.75 -10.61 -3.82
N ASP A 754 15.41 -11.63 -4.37
CA ASP A 754 14.89 -12.99 -4.40
C ASP A 754 15.79 -13.98 -3.66
N LEU A 755 15.19 -15.05 -3.12
CA LEU A 755 15.91 -16.14 -2.48
C LEU A 755 16.51 -17.10 -3.53
N GLN A 756 17.49 -16.61 -4.26
CA GLN A 756 18.21 -17.35 -5.31
C GLN A 756 19.15 -18.42 -4.72
N TRP A 757 19.60 -19.35 -5.57
CA TRP A 757 20.33 -20.53 -5.15
C TRP A 757 21.71 -20.22 -4.54
N GLY A 758 22.39 -19.16 -4.98
CA GLY A 758 23.69 -18.73 -4.42
C GLY A 758 23.55 -18.30 -2.96
N ARG A 759 22.47 -17.60 -2.63
CA ARG A 759 22.15 -17.19 -1.26
C ARG A 759 21.90 -18.38 -0.33
N LEU A 760 21.33 -19.48 -0.84
CA LEU A 760 21.19 -20.72 -0.06
C LEU A 760 22.57 -21.32 0.30
N ILE A 761 23.55 -21.22 -0.59
CA ILE A 761 24.94 -21.62 -0.33
C ILE A 761 25.55 -20.69 0.72
N ASP A 762 25.31 -19.38 0.64
CA ASP A 762 25.79 -18.44 1.66
C ASP A 762 25.20 -18.71 3.03
N ILE A 763 23.91 -19.02 3.14
CA ILE A 763 23.29 -19.40 4.43
C ILE A 763 24.06 -20.57 5.05
N ALA A 764 24.40 -21.59 4.26
CA ALA A 764 25.18 -22.73 4.72
C ALA A 764 26.62 -22.32 5.11
N PHE A 765 27.30 -21.56 4.25
CA PHE A 765 28.65 -21.04 4.50
C PHE A 765 28.71 -20.24 5.80
N PHE A 766 27.83 -19.25 5.94
CA PHE A 766 27.75 -18.36 7.08
C PHE A 766 27.39 -19.14 8.35
N ALA A 767 26.39 -20.03 8.31
CA ALA A 767 26.00 -20.83 9.47
C ALA A 767 27.18 -21.69 10.00
N ILE A 768 27.94 -22.33 9.11
CA ILE A 768 29.09 -23.16 9.48
C ILE A 768 30.22 -22.29 10.04
N VAL A 769 30.57 -21.19 9.35
CA VAL A 769 31.66 -20.29 9.75
C VAL A 769 31.34 -19.63 11.09
N SER A 770 30.15 -19.03 11.24
CA SER A 770 29.74 -18.40 12.49
C SER A 770 29.69 -19.40 13.64
N TYR A 771 29.20 -20.62 13.41
CA TYR A 771 29.22 -21.65 14.44
C TYR A 771 30.65 -21.99 14.86
N ALA A 772 31.59 -22.16 13.93
CA ALA A 772 32.99 -22.43 14.24
C ALA A 772 33.65 -21.28 15.01
N ILE A 773 33.47 -20.03 14.55
CA ILE A 773 33.98 -18.82 15.20
C ILE A 773 33.44 -18.72 16.63
N LEU A 774 32.12 -18.79 16.81
CA LEU A 774 31.48 -18.69 18.12
C LEU A 774 31.86 -19.86 19.04
N THR A 775 32.21 -21.03 18.49
CA THR A 775 32.72 -22.16 19.27
C THR A 775 34.10 -21.87 19.86
N VAL A 776 34.98 -21.23 19.09
CA VAL A 776 36.36 -20.97 19.50
C VAL A 776 36.48 -19.70 20.34
N PHE A 777 35.84 -18.63 19.92
CA PHE A 777 35.94 -17.30 20.53
C PHE A 777 34.82 -16.99 21.53
N TRP A 778 34.16 -18.01 22.08
CA TRP A 778 32.97 -17.83 22.92
C TRP A 778 33.18 -16.88 24.11
N LYS A 779 34.14 -17.17 24.99
CA LYS A 779 34.33 -16.38 26.22
C LYS A 779 34.59 -14.90 25.94
N PRO A 780 35.50 -14.53 25.00
CA PRO A 780 35.68 -13.12 24.67
C PRO A 780 34.42 -12.48 24.07
N VAL A 781 33.76 -13.14 23.11
CA VAL A 781 32.53 -12.61 22.48
C VAL A 781 31.43 -12.40 23.51
N ASN A 782 31.17 -13.41 24.34
CA ASN A 782 30.15 -13.36 25.39
C ASN A 782 30.43 -12.26 26.42
N ALA A 783 31.71 -12.01 26.75
CA ALA A 783 32.08 -10.96 27.69
C ALA A 783 31.80 -9.55 27.15
N VAL A 784 31.95 -9.33 25.84
CA VAL A 784 31.79 -8.00 25.22
C VAL A 784 30.34 -7.72 24.84
N ILE A 785 29.70 -8.62 24.11
CA ILE A 785 28.37 -8.38 23.50
C ILE A 785 27.27 -9.32 24.02
N GLY A 786 27.63 -10.37 24.76
CA GLY A 786 26.68 -11.38 25.24
C GLY A 786 25.59 -10.81 26.16
N TRP A 787 25.91 -9.78 26.95
CA TRP A 787 24.94 -9.13 27.85
C TRP A 787 23.78 -8.44 27.11
N LEU A 788 23.98 -8.09 25.85
CA LEU A 788 23.01 -7.41 25.00
C LEU A 788 22.35 -8.38 24.01
N TRP A 789 23.15 -9.08 23.20
CA TRP A 789 22.64 -9.90 22.10
C TRP A 789 21.95 -11.17 22.57
N ILE A 790 22.43 -11.83 23.63
CA ILE A 790 21.78 -13.05 24.13
C ILE A 790 20.35 -12.74 24.59
N PRO A 791 20.09 -11.78 25.52
CA PRO A 791 18.72 -11.46 25.91
C PRO A 791 17.80 -11.09 24.74
N LEU A 792 18.30 -10.30 23.77
CA LEU A 792 17.55 -9.94 22.57
C LEU A 792 17.17 -11.18 21.75
N GLY A 793 18.13 -12.07 21.48
CA GLY A 793 17.85 -13.30 20.73
C GLY A 793 16.98 -14.30 21.47
N GLN A 794 17.03 -14.29 22.81
CA GLN A 794 16.15 -15.13 23.63
C GLN A 794 14.68 -14.72 23.57
N ALA A 795 14.43 -13.46 23.24
CA ALA A 795 13.11 -12.85 23.07
C ALA A 795 12.97 -12.22 21.67
N SER A 796 13.52 -12.86 20.64
CA SER A 796 13.62 -12.24 19.32
C SER A 796 12.25 -11.93 18.71
N LEU A 797 11.25 -12.78 18.95
CA LEU A 797 9.89 -12.53 18.44
C LEU A 797 9.23 -11.35 19.17
N TYR A 798 9.54 -11.15 20.45
CA TYR A 798 9.08 -9.99 21.21
C TYR A 798 9.66 -8.68 20.66
N VAL A 799 10.96 -8.65 20.38
CA VAL A 799 11.62 -7.47 19.78
C VAL A 799 11.06 -7.20 18.39
N PHE A 800 10.85 -8.26 17.60
CA PHE A 800 10.26 -8.16 16.26
C PHE A 800 8.86 -7.52 16.28
N VAL A 801 8.00 -7.87 17.25
CA VAL A 801 6.69 -7.23 17.40
C VAL A 801 6.83 -5.74 17.76
N TRP A 802 7.73 -5.40 18.68
CA TRP A 802 7.92 -4.02 19.12
C TRP A 802 8.51 -3.09 18.07
N GLN A 803 9.30 -3.64 17.14
CA GLN A 803 9.92 -2.84 16.08
C GLN A 803 8.89 -2.07 15.24
N VAL A 804 7.69 -2.64 15.03
CA VAL A 804 6.60 -1.99 14.27
C VAL A 804 6.19 -0.69 14.95
N PHE A 805 6.06 -0.72 16.28
CA PHE A 805 5.72 0.45 17.07
C PHE A 805 6.89 1.44 17.18
N PHE A 806 8.13 0.96 17.20
CA PHE A 806 9.29 1.83 17.11
C PHE A 806 9.34 2.57 15.77
N ALA A 807 9.11 1.87 14.66
CA ALA A 807 9.04 2.47 13.33
C ALA A 807 7.96 3.55 13.26
N LEU A 808 6.75 3.24 13.77
CA LEU A 808 5.66 4.22 13.84
C LEU A 808 6.03 5.47 14.67
N VAL A 809 6.60 5.27 15.86
CA VAL A 809 6.99 6.40 16.73
C VAL A 809 8.02 7.27 16.06
N ILE A 810 9.09 6.67 15.48
CA ILE A 810 10.14 7.43 14.81
C ILE A 810 9.58 8.16 13.57
N ALA A 811 8.77 7.49 12.76
CA ALA A 811 8.12 8.06 11.58
C ALA A 811 7.18 9.24 11.88
N SER A 812 6.68 9.32 13.12
CA SER A 812 5.80 10.39 13.59
C SER A 812 6.57 11.59 14.17
N LEU A 813 7.89 11.47 14.36
CA LEU A 813 8.72 12.57 14.87
C LEU A 813 9.26 13.42 13.71
N PRO A 814 9.33 14.76 13.88
CA PRO A 814 9.91 15.67 12.88
C PRO A 814 11.44 15.63 12.93
N LEU A 815 12.02 14.50 12.53
CA LEU A 815 13.48 14.28 12.52
C LEU A 815 14.07 14.56 11.14
N ASP A 816 15.33 15.00 11.13
CA ASP A 816 16.15 14.99 9.91
C ASP A 816 16.75 13.58 9.74
N TYR A 817 16.08 12.76 8.90
CA TYR A 817 16.43 11.37 8.62
C TYR A 817 17.82 11.23 7.95
N GLY A 818 18.32 12.28 7.29
CA GLY A 818 19.63 12.31 6.65
C GLY A 818 20.78 12.51 7.65
N ASN A 819 20.49 12.98 8.86
CA ASN A 819 21.51 13.34 9.82
C ASN A 819 22.08 12.11 10.55
N VAL A 820 23.35 11.81 10.27
CA VAL A 820 24.10 10.67 10.83
C VAL A 820 24.08 10.63 12.37
N TRP A 821 24.14 11.80 13.04
CA TRP A 821 24.14 11.85 14.51
C TRP A 821 22.76 11.54 15.09
N ILE A 822 21.71 12.06 14.47
CA ILE A 822 20.33 11.76 14.85
C ILE A 822 20.07 10.27 14.68
N GLY A 823 20.40 9.68 13.52
CA GLY A 823 20.20 8.26 13.31
C GLY A 823 21.02 7.39 14.27
N THR A 824 22.28 7.76 14.56
CA THR A 824 23.10 7.09 15.59
C THR A 824 22.43 7.12 16.96
N ALA A 825 21.89 8.28 17.36
CA ALA A 825 21.20 8.44 18.63
C ALA A 825 19.90 7.62 18.69
N VAL A 826 19.10 7.67 17.61
CA VAL A 826 17.83 6.92 17.48
C VAL A 826 18.09 5.42 17.57
N HIS A 827 18.98 4.86 16.76
CA HIS A 827 19.28 3.42 16.83
C HIS A 827 19.81 3.05 18.21
N THR A 828 20.76 3.79 18.77
CA THR A 828 21.29 3.50 20.11
C THR A 828 20.19 3.49 21.17
N ALA A 829 19.27 4.46 21.13
CA ALA A 829 18.15 4.55 22.04
C ALA A 829 17.19 3.36 21.90
N LEU A 830 16.82 2.98 20.67
CA LEU A 830 15.92 1.85 20.40
C LEU A 830 16.53 0.50 20.83
N ILE A 831 17.84 0.33 20.64
CA ILE A 831 18.57 -0.87 21.06
C ILE A 831 18.58 -1.00 22.59
N LEU A 832 18.92 0.09 23.28
CA LEU A 832 18.94 0.12 24.75
C LEU A 832 17.53 -0.02 25.34
N LEU A 833 16.53 0.58 24.71
CA LEU A 833 15.12 0.46 25.10
C LEU A 833 14.64 -0.99 24.97
N SER A 834 14.92 -1.64 23.83
CA SER A 834 14.59 -3.06 23.61
C SER A 834 15.21 -3.95 24.69
N TRP A 835 16.50 -3.73 24.99
CA TRP A 835 17.20 -4.44 26.05
C TRP A 835 16.57 -4.19 27.43
N TYR A 836 16.25 -2.94 27.74
CA TYR A 836 15.63 -2.57 29.02
C TYR A 836 14.26 -3.22 29.20
N MET A 837 13.41 -3.18 28.17
CA MET A 837 12.08 -3.80 28.16
C MET A 837 12.16 -5.31 28.42
N ILE A 838 13.15 -6.00 27.83
CA ILE A 838 13.39 -7.44 28.07
C ILE A 838 13.83 -7.69 29.51
N ARG A 839 14.75 -6.87 30.06
CA ARG A 839 15.23 -7.00 31.44
C ARG A 839 14.10 -6.81 32.44
N ARG A 840 13.15 -5.92 32.13
CA ARG A 840 11.93 -5.68 32.92
C ARG A 840 10.79 -6.66 32.61
N LYS A 841 10.95 -7.57 31.64
CA LYS A 841 9.91 -8.51 31.18
C LYS A 841 8.59 -7.82 30.81
N PHE A 842 8.69 -6.62 30.24
CA PHE A 842 7.53 -5.81 29.87
C PHE A 842 6.63 -6.60 28.90
N LEU A 843 5.34 -6.74 29.21
CA LEU A 843 4.34 -7.47 28.39
C LEU A 843 4.68 -8.92 27.98
N PHE A 844 5.58 -9.61 28.68
CA PHE A 844 5.94 -11.01 28.36
C PHE A 844 4.79 -12.02 28.52
N SER A 845 3.72 -11.65 29.23
CA SER A 845 2.50 -12.46 29.35
C SER A 845 1.69 -12.47 28.05
N VAL A 846 1.68 -11.34 27.33
CA VAL A 846 0.88 -11.13 26.13
C VAL A 846 1.66 -11.55 24.88
N ILE A 847 2.85 -10.97 24.70
CA ILE A 847 3.64 -11.11 23.48
C ILE A 847 4.52 -12.38 23.55
N PRO A 848 4.56 -13.22 22.49
CA PRO A 848 5.42 -14.40 22.45
C PRO A 848 6.91 -14.03 22.36
N ARG A 849 7.77 -14.93 22.84
CA ARG A 849 9.24 -14.74 22.92
C ARG A 849 9.98 -15.51 21.84
#